data_AF-A0A8C0G3Y3-F1
#
_entry.id   AF-A0A8C0G3Y3-F1
#
_cell.length_a   1.000
_cell.length_b   1.000
_cell.length_c   1.000
_cell.angle_alpha   90.00
_cell.angle_beta   90.00
_cell.angle_gamma   90.00
#
_symmetry.space_group_name_H-M   'P 1'
#
loop_
_entity.id
_entity.type
_entity.pdbx_description
1 polymer ?
#
loop_
_entity_poly.entity_id
_entity_poly.type
_entity_poly.pdbx_seq_one_letter_code
_entity_poly.pdbx_strand_id
1 'polypeptide(L)'
;LEEGICENEILETLHNIANKNKIWRSYIGMGYYNCSVPHAIVRNLLENAGWVTQYTPYQPEVSQGRLESLLNYQTMVCDITGMDVANASLLDEGTAAAEAMQLCHRHNKRRKFYVDVRCHPQTIAVVQTRANYSCVVIELKLPHEMDFSGKDVSGVLFQYPDTEGKVEDFTELVERAHQNGSLVCCATDLLALCILRPPGEFGVDVALGSSQRFGVPLCYGGPHAAFFAVKENLVRMMPGRMVGVTRDANGKEVYRLALQTREQHIRRDKATSNICTAQALLANMAAMYGVYHGSNGLKHIARRVHNATLILAEGLKRAGHTLQHDLFFDTLKIQRGCAVKEVFDRAGQRQINFRIYSDGTIGVSLDETVTERDLDDLLWIFGCESSSELVAENMGEETRGILSTAFKRTSKFLTHQVFNSYHSETNIVRYMKRLENKDISLVHSMIPLGSCTMKLNSSSELTPITWKEFANIHPFVPLDQAQGYQQLFRELERDLCEITGYDRISFQPNSGAQGEYAGLTAIKAYLNAKGERHRNVSVKLCLRQLFVEQMVWRICSRGSGQVGSLRFGKPRVLVLPKNSWVTLAKSLRLCLSSPSLLYMLPMGEAQDWAQQHQVLSPRCPMGAGTAASCQSPGCSEPHLPAGIQPWDPHWSKLSSVLGPQQQVSKCPGWWEGPKEEELRSTCSHVLECLGCHVRRRCREPGPQGSAGVRGEEVCGRGRPGSGVKWGAGREARVRSEAGVQDGSGLIPVCSQSEISRALRHNLLALLS
;
A
#
# COMPACT_ATOMS: atom_id res chain seq x y z
N LEU A 1 11.06 -16.74 -25.44
CA LEU A 1 11.71 -17.16 -24.17
C LEU A 1 13.06 -17.78 -24.49
N GLU A 2 14.02 -17.69 -23.58
CA GLU A 2 15.32 -18.36 -23.68
C GLU A 2 15.20 -19.87 -23.39
N GLU A 3 16.28 -20.63 -23.60
CA GLU A 3 16.33 -22.05 -23.23
C GLU A 3 16.29 -22.24 -21.71
N GLY A 4 15.80 -23.40 -21.26
CA GLY A 4 15.65 -23.70 -19.84
C GLY A 4 16.99 -23.88 -19.14
N ILE A 5 17.28 -23.04 -18.15
CA ILE A 5 18.48 -23.13 -17.31
C ILE A 5 18.36 -24.33 -16.36
N CYS A 6 19.45 -25.09 -16.18
CA CYS A 6 19.46 -26.23 -15.25
C CYS A 6 19.40 -25.76 -13.78
N GLU A 7 18.77 -26.54 -12.90
CA GLU A 7 18.57 -26.15 -11.48
C GLU A 7 19.90 -25.94 -10.72
N ASN A 8 20.96 -26.66 -11.09
CA ASN A 8 22.30 -26.45 -10.53
C ASN A 8 22.97 -25.13 -10.96
N GLU A 9 22.45 -24.44 -11.99
CA GLU A 9 23.01 -23.22 -12.57
C GLU A 9 22.16 -21.97 -12.27
N ILE A 10 20.89 -22.13 -11.88
CA ILE A 10 19.97 -21.00 -11.72
C ILE A 10 20.40 -20.03 -10.61
N LEU A 11 20.95 -20.55 -9.51
CA LEU A 11 21.43 -19.73 -8.41
C LEU A 11 22.70 -18.96 -8.79
N GLU A 12 23.64 -19.56 -9.51
CA GLU A 12 24.82 -18.86 -10.01
C GLU A 12 24.44 -17.78 -11.02
N THR A 13 23.53 -18.10 -11.96
CA THR A 13 22.99 -17.17 -12.95
C THR A 13 22.35 -15.95 -12.28
N LEU A 14 21.48 -16.18 -11.28
CA LEU A 14 20.81 -15.10 -10.57
C LEU A 14 21.76 -14.34 -9.63
N HIS A 15 22.77 -14.99 -9.06
CA HIS A 15 23.78 -14.32 -8.23
C HIS A 15 24.63 -13.34 -9.06
N ASN A 16 24.94 -13.68 -10.31
CA ASN A 16 25.58 -12.76 -11.27
C ASN A 16 24.72 -11.52 -11.59
N ILE A 17 23.39 -11.60 -11.43
CA ILE A 17 22.49 -10.44 -11.51
C ILE A 17 22.49 -9.68 -10.17
N ALA A 18 22.30 -10.40 -9.05
CA ALA A 18 22.20 -9.85 -7.70
C ALA A 18 23.43 -9.02 -7.30
N ASN A 19 24.65 -9.50 -7.62
CA ASN A 19 25.92 -8.82 -7.33
C ASN A 19 26.11 -7.47 -8.04
N LYS A 20 25.20 -7.07 -8.94
CA LYS A 20 25.18 -5.73 -9.54
C LYS A 20 24.47 -4.69 -8.65
N ASN A 21 23.79 -5.13 -7.59
CA ASN A 21 23.28 -4.24 -6.55
C ASN A 21 24.40 -3.86 -5.56
N LYS A 22 24.35 -2.63 -5.03
CA LYS A 22 25.29 -2.12 -4.03
C LYS A 22 24.55 -1.97 -2.70
N ILE A 23 24.97 -2.73 -1.69
CA ILE A 23 24.33 -2.71 -0.37
C ILE A 23 24.93 -1.57 0.46
N TRP A 24 24.29 -0.39 0.41
CA TRP A 24 24.70 0.81 1.15
C TRP A 24 23.87 1.01 2.42
N ARG A 25 24.49 1.55 3.47
CA ARG A 25 23.78 1.96 4.70
C ARG A 25 22.84 3.11 4.36
N SER A 26 21.53 2.88 4.44
CA SER A 26 20.54 3.76 3.83
C SER A 26 19.65 4.44 4.87
N TYR A 27 20.06 5.62 5.32
CA TYR A 27 19.36 6.45 6.31
C TYR A 27 18.36 7.41 5.66
N ILE A 28 17.65 6.93 4.62
CA ILE A 28 16.68 7.71 3.86
C ILE A 28 15.33 7.79 4.59
N GLY A 29 14.95 6.72 5.30
CA GLY A 29 13.67 6.62 6.02
C GLY A 29 12.48 6.54 5.07
N MET A 30 11.63 7.57 5.07
CA MET A 30 10.44 7.62 4.21
C MET A 30 9.52 6.38 4.33
N GLY A 31 9.43 5.79 5.52
CA GLY A 31 8.58 4.61 5.80
C GLY A 31 9.30 3.26 5.72
N TYR A 32 10.60 3.25 5.38
CA TYR A 32 11.43 2.05 5.32
C TYR A 32 12.70 2.26 6.15
N TYR A 33 12.94 1.38 7.11
CA TYR A 33 14.03 1.50 8.10
C TYR A 33 14.69 0.14 8.25
N ASN A 34 16.02 0.06 8.25
CA ASN A 34 16.67 -1.24 8.34
C ASN A 34 16.41 -1.87 9.73
N CYS A 35 16.40 -3.20 9.81
CA CYS A 35 16.16 -3.88 11.08
C CYS A 35 16.96 -5.18 11.20
N SER A 36 17.25 -5.56 12.45
CA SER A 36 17.97 -6.78 12.78
C SER A 36 17.01 -7.95 12.79
N VAL A 37 16.67 -8.45 11.60
CA VAL A 37 15.74 -9.57 11.43
C VAL A 37 16.25 -10.81 12.20
N PRO A 38 15.51 -11.32 13.20
CA PRO A 38 16.00 -12.43 14.01
C PRO A 38 16.14 -13.71 13.17
N HIS A 39 17.36 -14.23 13.04
CA HIS A 39 17.67 -15.41 12.22
C HIS A 39 16.83 -16.64 12.57
N ALA A 40 16.43 -16.79 13.84
CA ALA A 40 15.50 -17.84 14.27
C ALA A 40 14.14 -17.74 13.55
N ILE A 41 13.62 -16.53 13.30
CA ILE A 41 12.37 -16.29 12.58
C ILE A 41 12.59 -16.48 11.06
N VAL A 42 13.70 -15.98 10.50
CA VAL A 42 14.05 -16.19 9.08
C VAL A 42 14.03 -17.69 8.76
N ARG A 43 14.85 -18.47 9.47
CA ARG A 43 15.04 -19.90 9.21
C ARG A 43 13.78 -20.74 9.46
N ASN A 44 13.06 -20.48 10.55
CA ASN A 44 11.97 -21.37 11.00
C ASN A 44 10.57 -20.92 10.57
N LEU A 45 10.43 -19.75 9.92
CA LEU A 45 9.16 -19.23 9.42
C LEU A 45 9.26 -18.76 7.96
N LEU A 46 10.20 -17.87 7.60
CA LEU A 46 10.30 -17.36 6.22
C LEU A 46 10.86 -18.40 5.24
N GLU A 47 11.88 -19.16 5.64
CA GLU A 47 12.52 -20.21 4.84
C GLU A 47 11.88 -21.59 5.05
N ASN A 48 10.77 -21.65 5.79
CA ASN A 48 10.10 -22.90 6.17
C ASN A 48 8.87 -23.17 5.28
N ALA A 49 8.96 -24.21 4.44
CA ALA A 49 7.85 -24.66 3.58
C ALA A 49 6.54 -24.95 4.35
N GLY A 50 6.62 -25.31 5.64
CA GLY A 50 5.47 -25.49 6.52
C GLY A 50 4.73 -24.21 6.90
N TRP A 51 5.30 -23.03 6.63
CA TRP A 51 4.69 -21.70 6.85
C TRP A 51 4.34 -20.94 5.57
N VAL A 52 5.11 -21.13 4.48
CA VAL A 52 4.97 -20.33 3.25
C VAL A 52 4.08 -20.96 2.17
N THR A 53 3.79 -22.26 2.23
CA THR A 53 3.07 -22.97 1.16
C THR A 53 1.55 -23.04 1.35
N GLN A 54 1.04 -22.79 2.55
CA GLN A 54 -0.39 -22.69 2.82
C GLN A 54 -0.96 -21.33 2.40
N TYR A 55 -2.25 -21.32 2.05
CA TYR A 55 -2.96 -20.11 1.64
C TYR A 55 -3.88 -19.56 2.76
N THR A 56 -4.73 -18.60 2.40
CA THR A 56 -5.75 -17.99 3.27
C THR A 56 -6.47 -19.05 4.13
N PRO A 57 -6.62 -18.84 5.46
CA PRO A 57 -7.19 -19.83 6.38
C PRO A 57 -8.73 -19.95 6.26
N TYR A 58 -9.19 -20.43 5.09
CA TYR A 58 -10.61 -20.66 4.80
C TYR A 58 -11.19 -21.87 5.55
N GLN A 59 -10.35 -22.82 5.96
CA GLN A 59 -10.70 -24.02 6.73
C GLN A 59 -10.05 -23.89 8.13
N PRO A 60 -10.74 -23.28 9.12
CA PRO A 60 -10.12 -22.88 10.37
C PRO A 60 -9.51 -24.03 11.18
N GLU A 61 -10.14 -25.21 11.13
CA GLU A 61 -9.82 -26.40 11.93
C GLU A 61 -8.40 -26.93 11.64
N VAL A 62 -7.94 -26.76 10.39
CA VAL A 62 -6.60 -27.11 9.90
C VAL A 62 -5.74 -25.86 9.60
N SER A 63 -6.05 -24.76 10.28
CA SER A 63 -5.39 -23.45 10.11
C SER A 63 -5.20 -22.67 11.42
N GLN A 64 -5.31 -23.33 12.58
CA GLN A 64 -5.28 -22.66 13.89
C GLN A 64 -3.92 -22.02 14.22
N GLY A 65 -2.82 -22.48 13.61
CA GLY A 65 -1.48 -21.94 13.80
C GLY A 65 -1.35 -20.52 13.26
N ARG A 66 -1.54 -20.33 11.94
CA ARG A 66 -1.49 -18.98 11.36
C ARG A 66 -2.64 -18.08 11.79
N LEU A 67 -3.79 -18.63 12.20
CA LEU A 67 -4.86 -17.84 12.83
C LEU A 67 -4.46 -17.31 14.21
N GLU A 68 -3.80 -18.12 15.06
CA GLU A 68 -3.24 -17.65 16.35
C GLU A 68 -2.17 -16.56 16.12
N SER A 69 -1.27 -16.77 15.15
CA SER A 69 -0.22 -15.80 14.82
C SER A 69 -0.77 -14.48 14.27
N LEU A 70 -1.80 -14.51 13.42
CA LEU A 70 -2.46 -13.29 12.94
C LEU A 70 -3.29 -12.60 14.03
N LEU A 71 -3.82 -13.34 15.01
CA LEU A 71 -4.43 -12.74 16.19
C LEU A 71 -3.37 -12.07 17.08
N ASN A 72 -2.17 -12.64 17.22
CA ASN A 72 -1.04 -11.97 17.89
C ASN A 72 -0.66 -10.68 17.17
N TYR A 73 -0.62 -10.67 15.83
CA TYR A 73 -0.40 -9.44 15.04
C TYR A 73 -1.45 -8.37 15.35
N GLN A 74 -2.74 -8.73 15.33
CA GLN A 74 -3.83 -7.82 15.65
C GLN A 74 -3.70 -7.25 17.07
N THR A 75 -3.47 -8.12 18.07
CA THR A 75 -3.27 -7.71 19.46
C THR A 75 -2.06 -6.78 19.61
N MET A 76 -0.94 -7.09 18.94
CA MET A 76 0.26 -6.25 18.95
C MET A 76 -0.01 -4.85 18.37
N VAL A 77 -0.73 -4.77 17.25
CA VAL A 77 -1.11 -3.50 16.64
C VAL A 77 -2.06 -2.72 17.56
N CYS A 78 -3.11 -3.35 18.11
CA CYS A 78 -4.03 -2.72 19.06
C CYS A 78 -3.28 -2.14 20.27
N ASP A 79 -2.50 -2.98 20.97
CA ASP A 79 -1.73 -2.60 22.14
C ASP A 79 -0.75 -1.45 21.86
N ILE A 80 -0.05 -1.47 20.72
CA ILE A 80 0.94 -0.44 20.38
C ILE A 80 0.27 0.86 19.93
N THR A 81 -0.81 0.81 19.14
CA THR A 81 -1.51 2.01 18.63
C THR A 81 -2.54 2.60 19.59
N GLY A 82 -2.93 1.86 20.64
CA GLY A 82 -4.00 2.25 21.57
C GLY A 82 -5.40 2.14 20.96
N MET A 83 -5.56 1.38 19.86
CA MET A 83 -6.82 1.27 19.10
C MET A 83 -7.56 -0.03 19.43
N ASP A 84 -8.89 0.01 19.37
CA ASP A 84 -9.75 -1.11 19.80
C ASP A 84 -9.59 -2.37 18.92
N VAL A 85 -9.56 -2.22 17.59
CA VAL A 85 -9.59 -3.36 16.67
C VAL A 85 -8.65 -3.16 15.47
N ALA A 86 -7.72 -4.09 15.27
CA ALA A 86 -6.84 -4.18 14.10
C ALA A 86 -7.26 -5.30 13.13
N ASN A 87 -6.85 -5.17 11.86
CA ASN A 87 -7.05 -6.21 10.84
C ASN A 87 -5.84 -7.15 10.67
N ALA A 88 -6.00 -8.19 9.87
CA ALA A 88 -4.96 -9.18 9.56
C ALA A 88 -4.11 -8.75 8.33
N SER A 89 -3.59 -7.52 8.38
CA SER A 89 -2.76 -6.80 7.38
C SER A 89 -3.47 -6.25 6.13
N LEU A 90 -2.90 -5.15 5.61
CA LEU A 90 -3.06 -4.60 4.26
C LEU A 90 -1.75 -4.75 3.45
N LEU A 91 -1.67 -4.11 2.28
CA LEU A 91 -0.62 -4.36 1.27
C LEU A 91 0.67 -3.53 1.49
N ASP A 92 0.51 -2.25 1.80
CA ASP A 92 1.55 -1.26 2.08
C ASP A 92 0.92 -0.04 2.78
N GLU A 93 1.74 0.90 3.26
CA GLU A 93 1.26 2.08 4.00
C GLU A 93 0.38 3.01 3.14
N GLY A 94 0.76 3.27 1.88
CA GLY A 94 0.02 4.17 0.99
C GLY A 94 -1.39 3.65 0.67
N THR A 95 -1.52 2.34 0.46
CA THR A 95 -2.81 1.67 0.26
C THR A 95 -3.61 1.59 1.56
N ALA A 96 -2.97 1.43 2.72
CA ALA A 96 -3.63 1.54 4.02
C ALA A 96 -4.21 2.95 4.26
N ALA A 97 -3.45 4.01 3.94
CA ALA A 97 -3.91 5.39 3.98
C ALA A 97 -5.08 5.66 3.02
N ALA A 98 -5.01 5.11 1.80
CA ALA A 98 -6.11 5.19 0.83
C ALA A 98 -7.38 4.46 1.31
N GLU A 99 -7.25 3.32 1.99
CA GLU A 99 -8.38 2.65 2.64
C GLU A 99 -8.95 3.42 3.82
N ALA A 100 -8.14 4.18 4.56
CA ALA A 100 -8.61 5.06 5.64
C ALA A 100 -9.47 6.20 5.08
N MET A 101 -9.01 6.87 4.01
CA MET A 101 -9.81 7.85 3.26
C MET A 101 -11.14 7.25 2.76
N GLN A 102 -11.09 6.05 2.17
CA GLN A 102 -12.32 5.38 1.72
C GLN A 102 -13.22 4.97 2.90
N LEU A 103 -12.69 4.57 4.05
CA LEU A 103 -13.46 4.26 5.26
C LEU A 103 -14.20 5.50 5.75
N CYS A 104 -13.54 6.66 5.80
CA CYS A 104 -14.16 7.94 6.14
C CYS A 104 -15.31 8.27 5.17
N HIS A 105 -15.05 8.16 3.86
CA HIS A 105 -16.10 8.37 2.85
C HIS A 105 -17.24 7.35 2.98
N ARG A 106 -16.96 6.08 3.30
CA ARG A 106 -17.98 5.05 3.57
C ARG A 106 -18.83 5.42 4.79
N HIS A 107 -18.24 6.00 5.83
CA HIS A 107 -18.89 6.38 7.08
C HIS A 107 -19.87 7.56 6.91
N ASN A 108 -19.39 8.73 6.43
CA ASN A 108 -20.17 9.98 6.42
C ASN A 108 -20.57 10.52 5.03
N LYS A 109 -20.16 9.84 3.93
CA LYS A 109 -20.47 10.19 2.52
C LYS A 109 -19.95 11.55 2.02
N ARG A 110 -19.23 12.30 2.86
CA ARG A 110 -18.63 13.59 2.52
C ARG A 110 -17.53 13.43 1.47
N ARG A 111 -17.30 14.46 0.66
CA ARG A 111 -16.47 14.36 -0.56
C ARG A 111 -15.14 15.11 -0.51
N LYS A 112 -14.85 15.86 0.56
CA LYS A 112 -13.55 16.50 0.77
C LYS A 112 -12.74 15.70 1.79
N PHE A 113 -11.43 15.59 1.64
CA PHE A 113 -10.55 14.92 2.59
C PHE A 113 -9.22 15.68 2.67
N TYR A 114 -8.77 16.01 3.88
CA TYR A 114 -7.50 16.69 4.09
C TYR A 114 -6.36 15.68 4.21
N VAL A 115 -5.19 16.04 3.67
CA VAL A 115 -3.94 15.29 3.89
C VAL A 115 -2.88 16.30 4.30
N ASP A 116 -2.19 16.03 5.41
CA ASP A 116 -1.01 16.81 5.81
C ASP A 116 0.09 16.66 4.76
N VAL A 117 0.63 17.78 4.29
CA VAL A 117 1.76 17.83 3.33
C VAL A 117 3.01 17.09 3.86
N ARG A 118 3.08 16.87 5.18
CA ARG A 118 4.16 16.16 5.88
C ARG A 118 3.90 14.66 6.02
N CYS A 119 2.86 14.10 5.40
CA CYS A 119 2.82 12.66 5.15
C CYS A 119 3.94 12.24 4.17
N HIS A 120 4.34 10.97 4.18
CA HIS A 120 5.29 10.44 3.20
C HIS A 120 4.78 10.66 1.75
N PRO A 121 5.64 11.08 0.80
CA PRO A 121 5.19 11.51 -0.53
C PRO A 121 4.53 10.39 -1.34
N GLN A 122 4.99 9.15 -1.21
CA GLN A 122 4.34 7.99 -1.82
C GLN A 122 2.97 7.69 -1.20
N THR A 123 2.80 7.94 0.11
CA THR A 123 1.51 7.81 0.80
C THR A 123 0.52 8.85 0.27
N ILE A 124 0.95 10.12 0.11
CA ILE A 124 0.16 11.18 -0.52
C ILE A 124 -0.25 10.79 -1.95
N ALA A 125 0.70 10.34 -2.78
CA ALA A 125 0.44 9.99 -4.18
C ALA A 125 -0.57 8.84 -4.33
N VAL A 126 -0.51 7.81 -3.48
CA VAL A 126 -1.47 6.68 -3.50
C VAL A 126 -2.86 7.13 -3.03
N VAL A 127 -2.95 7.98 -2.01
CA VAL A 127 -4.22 8.56 -1.54
C VAL A 127 -4.87 9.43 -2.63
N GLN A 128 -4.13 10.36 -3.23
CA GLN A 128 -4.59 11.19 -4.36
C GLN A 128 -5.04 10.32 -5.54
N THR A 129 -4.26 9.29 -5.89
CA THR A 129 -4.63 8.34 -6.96
C THR A 129 -5.94 7.63 -6.64
N ARG A 130 -6.19 7.19 -5.40
CA ARG A 130 -7.48 6.58 -5.03
C ARG A 130 -8.62 7.59 -5.02
N ALA A 131 -8.37 8.82 -4.59
CA ALA A 131 -9.36 9.90 -4.53
C ALA A 131 -9.90 10.29 -5.92
N ASN A 132 -8.99 10.45 -6.89
CA ASN A 132 -9.27 10.80 -8.28
C ASN A 132 -10.30 9.89 -8.96
N TYR A 133 -10.37 8.62 -8.56
CA TYR A 133 -11.34 7.65 -9.08
C TYR A 133 -12.49 7.33 -8.10
N SER A 134 -12.48 7.84 -6.86
CA SER A 134 -13.56 7.62 -5.88
C SER A 134 -14.46 8.83 -5.63
N CYS A 135 -14.36 9.88 -6.46
CA CYS A 135 -15.11 11.15 -6.30
C CYS A 135 -14.85 11.87 -4.97
N VAL A 136 -13.65 11.70 -4.42
CA VAL A 136 -13.17 12.45 -3.24
C VAL A 136 -12.15 13.49 -3.73
N VAL A 137 -12.28 14.72 -3.24
CA VAL A 137 -11.34 15.82 -3.45
C VAL A 137 -10.33 15.81 -2.32
N ILE A 138 -9.04 15.75 -2.66
CA ILE A 138 -7.95 15.93 -1.70
C ILE A 138 -7.56 17.41 -1.66
N GLU A 139 -7.47 17.97 -0.46
CA GLU A 139 -6.76 19.23 -0.21
C GLU A 139 -5.51 18.92 0.63
N LEU A 140 -4.33 19.27 0.10
CA LEU A 140 -3.07 19.20 0.82
C LEU A 140 -2.92 20.47 1.67
N LYS A 141 -2.82 20.33 2.99
CA LYS A 141 -2.81 21.45 3.94
C LYS A 141 -2.07 21.11 5.23
N LEU A 142 -1.45 22.08 5.88
CA LEU A 142 -0.95 21.96 7.25
C LEU A 142 -2.12 22.07 8.26
N PRO A 143 -1.99 21.51 9.49
CA PRO A 143 -3.08 21.46 10.46
C PRO A 143 -3.72 22.80 10.85
N HIS A 144 -3.01 23.91 10.69
CA HIS A 144 -3.51 25.26 10.97
C HIS A 144 -4.29 25.87 9.79
N GLU A 145 -4.13 25.33 8.58
CA GLU A 145 -4.82 25.77 7.35
C GLU A 145 -6.13 24.98 7.10
N MET A 146 -6.32 23.87 7.82
CA MET A 146 -7.48 22.99 7.69
C MET A 146 -8.72 23.59 8.35
N ASP A 147 -9.66 24.06 7.54
CA ASP A 147 -10.99 24.46 7.99
C ASP A 147 -11.98 23.29 7.92
N PHE A 148 -12.58 22.94 9.05
CA PHE A 148 -13.60 21.89 9.18
C PHE A 148 -15.01 22.47 9.38
N SER A 149 -15.16 23.78 9.55
CA SER A 149 -16.42 24.44 9.94
C SER A 149 -17.56 24.25 8.94
N GLY A 150 -17.23 24.06 7.66
CA GLY A 150 -18.18 23.74 6.58
C GLY A 150 -18.88 22.38 6.70
N LYS A 151 -18.41 21.48 7.58
CA LYS A 151 -18.96 20.12 7.81
C LYS A 151 -19.09 19.28 6.53
N ASP A 152 -18.24 19.55 5.55
CA ASP A 152 -18.13 18.91 4.23
C ASP A 152 -16.89 18.00 4.11
N VAL A 153 -16.00 18.03 5.11
CA VAL A 153 -14.79 17.22 5.22
C VAL A 153 -15.10 15.83 5.78
N SER A 154 -14.79 14.79 5.00
CA SER A 154 -14.91 13.37 5.33
C SER A 154 -13.98 12.96 6.45
N GLY A 155 -12.73 13.39 6.36
CA GLY A 155 -11.72 13.17 7.37
C GLY A 155 -10.40 13.86 7.03
N VAL A 156 -9.42 13.65 7.90
CA VAL A 156 -8.05 14.14 7.76
C VAL A 156 -7.06 12.99 7.93
N LEU A 157 -6.01 12.96 7.11
CA LEU A 157 -4.81 12.14 7.32
C LEU A 157 -3.63 13.03 7.72
N PHE A 158 -2.98 12.71 8.83
CA PHE A 158 -1.66 13.22 9.19
C PHE A 158 -0.71 12.07 9.53
N GLN A 159 0.55 12.39 9.83
CA GLN A 159 1.58 11.40 10.15
C GLN A 159 2.31 11.74 11.46
N TYR A 160 2.65 10.73 12.26
CA TYR A 160 3.24 10.86 13.59
C TYR A 160 4.25 9.74 13.91
N PRO A 161 5.56 10.02 14.05
CA PRO A 161 6.24 11.25 13.63
C PRO A 161 6.03 11.55 12.15
N ASP A 162 6.06 12.84 11.77
CA ASP A 162 5.84 13.23 10.38
C ASP A 162 7.04 12.87 9.46
N THR A 163 6.89 13.11 8.15
CA THR A 163 7.93 12.72 7.18
C THR A 163 9.25 13.48 7.36
N GLU A 164 9.28 14.59 8.10
CA GLU A 164 10.49 15.34 8.43
C GLU A 164 11.11 14.89 9.75
N GLY A 165 10.47 13.94 10.44
CA GLY A 165 10.87 13.38 11.73
C GLY A 165 10.22 14.04 12.93
N LYS A 166 9.38 15.08 12.74
CA LYS A 166 8.84 15.89 13.84
C LYS A 166 7.81 15.10 14.66
N VAL A 167 7.90 15.23 15.97
CA VAL A 167 6.84 14.84 16.91
C VAL A 167 5.98 16.08 17.22
N GLU A 168 4.67 15.98 17.01
CA GLU A 168 3.71 17.09 17.14
C GLU A 168 2.46 16.64 17.90
N ASP A 169 1.83 17.53 18.67
CA ASP A 169 0.57 17.24 19.36
C ASP A 169 -0.60 17.55 18.43
N PHE A 170 -1.32 16.50 18.03
CA PHE A 170 -2.49 16.60 17.17
C PHE A 170 -3.82 16.65 17.95
N THR A 171 -3.81 16.73 19.28
CA THR A 171 -5.03 16.73 20.11
C THR A 171 -6.03 17.82 19.67
N GLU A 172 -5.58 19.04 19.42
CA GLU A 172 -6.45 20.15 18.95
C GLU A 172 -6.95 19.92 17.50
N LEU A 173 -6.14 19.31 16.63
CA LEU A 173 -6.59 18.94 15.28
C LEU A 173 -7.70 17.88 15.35
N VAL A 174 -7.52 16.86 16.21
CA VAL A 174 -8.49 15.80 16.43
C VAL A 174 -9.82 16.39 16.93
N GLU A 175 -9.77 17.26 17.94
CA GLU A 175 -10.97 17.86 18.52
C GLU A 175 -11.73 18.72 17.49
N ARG A 176 -11.03 19.61 16.76
CA ARG A 176 -11.65 20.46 15.73
C ARG A 176 -12.30 19.65 14.60
N ALA A 177 -11.71 18.52 14.21
CA ALA A 177 -12.29 17.59 13.23
C ALA A 177 -13.54 16.89 13.79
N HIS A 178 -13.48 16.39 15.03
CA HIS A 178 -14.59 15.69 15.70
C HIS A 178 -15.80 16.60 15.98
N GLN A 179 -15.58 17.83 16.45
CA GLN A 179 -16.64 18.83 16.63
C GLN A 179 -17.43 19.10 15.34
N ASN A 180 -16.83 18.84 14.18
CA ASN A 180 -17.45 19.00 12.86
C ASN A 180 -17.84 17.67 12.18
N GLY A 181 -17.72 16.53 12.87
CA GLY A 181 -18.13 15.20 12.37
C GLY A 181 -17.23 14.59 11.30
N SER A 182 -15.98 15.06 11.22
CA SER A 182 -14.92 14.48 10.38
C SER A 182 -14.16 13.42 11.16
N LEU A 183 -13.77 12.32 10.51
CA LEU A 183 -12.92 11.30 11.13
C LEU A 183 -11.43 11.65 11.02
N VAL A 184 -10.62 11.10 11.91
CA VAL A 184 -9.20 11.41 12.04
C VAL A 184 -8.35 10.16 11.82
N CYS A 185 -7.42 10.24 10.87
CA CYS A 185 -6.53 9.15 10.48
C CYS A 185 -5.07 9.53 10.73
N CYS A 186 -4.31 8.63 11.35
CA CYS A 186 -2.89 8.82 11.64
C CYS A 186 -2.06 7.71 10.99
N ALA A 187 -1.20 8.07 10.04
CA ALA A 187 -0.06 7.24 9.66
C ALA A 187 0.99 7.31 10.80
N THR A 188 1.57 6.18 11.21
CA THR A 188 2.44 6.10 12.41
C THR A 188 3.43 4.94 12.33
N ASP A 189 4.50 5.03 13.12
CA ASP A 189 5.54 3.99 13.21
C ASP A 189 5.44 3.16 14.50
N LEU A 190 5.40 1.83 14.42
CA LEU A 190 5.23 0.94 15.58
C LEU A 190 6.40 0.98 16.57
N LEU A 191 7.63 1.23 16.11
CA LEU A 191 8.81 1.34 16.97
C LEU A 191 8.83 2.69 17.70
N ALA A 192 8.48 3.77 17.02
CA ALA A 192 8.30 5.08 17.63
C ALA A 192 7.25 5.04 18.75
N LEU A 193 6.11 4.36 18.50
CA LEU A 193 5.05 4.15 19.49
C LEU A 193 5.43 3.26 20.67
N CYS A 194 6.60 2.62 20.68
CA CYS A 194 7.10 1.94 21.88
C CYS A 194 7.52 2.92 23.00
N ILE A 195 7.83 4.18 22.64
CA ILE A 195 8.19 5.26 23.58
C ILE A 195 7.34 6.54 23.45
N LEU A 196 6.60 6.72 22.35
CA LEU A 196 5.64 7.82 22.16
C LEU A 196 4.23 7.45 22.66
N ARG A 197 3.52 8.44 23.22
CA ARG A 197 2.06 8.40 23.44
C ARG A 197 1.39 8.06 22.10
N PRO A 198 0.61 6.97 22.01
CA PRO A 198 0.07 6.46 20.76
C PRO A 198 -1.26 7.12 20.34
N PRO A 199 -1.65 7.00 19.05
CA PRO A 199 -2.82 7.68 18.47
C PRO A 199 -4.14 7.51 19.22
N GLY A 200 -4.42 6.31 19.75
CA GLY A 200 -5.64 6.06 20.51
C GLY A 200 -5.74 6.90 21.80
N GLU A 201 -4.62 7.26 22.41
CA GLU A 201 -4.60 8.08 23.63
C GLU A 201 -4.87 9.58 23.37
N PHE A 202 -4.76 10.05 22.12
CA PHE A 202 -5.13 11.41 21.71
C PHE A 202 -6.30 11.43 20.71
N GLY A 203 -7.13 10.39 20.74
CA GLY A 203 -8.48 10.41 20.16
C GLY A 203 -8.59 10.06 18.67
N VAL A 204 -7.51 9.65 18.00
CA VAL A 204 -7.53 9.23 16.58
C VAL A 204 -8.54 8.09 16.33
N ASP A 205 -9.21 8.09 15.17
CA ASP A 205 -10.22 7.08 14.81
C ASP A 205 -9.66 5.90 14.02
N VAL A 206 -8.59 6.13 13.26
CA VAL A 206 -7.89 5.15 12.43
C VAL A 206 -6.37 5.33 12.56
N ALA A 207 -5.65 4.31 13.01
CA ALA A 207 -4.18 4.27 13.00
C ALA A 207 -3.68 3.25 11.96
N LEU A 208 -2.67 3.64 11.18
CA LEU A 208 -2.13 2.81 10.08
C LEU A 208 -0.63 3.06 9.88
N GLY A 209 0.03 2.17 9.14
CA GLY A 209 1.46 2.29 8.86
C GLY A 209 2.07 0.98 8.39
N SER A 210 3.39 0.95 8.22
CA SER A 210 4.15 -0.28 7.95
C SER A 210 4.57 -1.00 9.23
N SER A 211 4.49 -2.33 9.26
CA SER A 211 5.16 -3.16 10.29
C SER A 211 6.52 -3.72 9.81
N GLN A 212 7.12 -3.15 8.76
CA GLN A 212 8.38 -3.63 8.16
C GLN A 212 9.53 -3.70 9.18
N ARG A 213 9.78 -2.62 9.92
CA ARG A 213 10.92 -2.55 10.86
C ARG A 213 10.79 -3.46 12.09
N PHE A 214 9.69 -4.20 12.22
CA PHE A 214 9.54 -5.28 13.19
C PHE A 214 10.02 -6.61 12.57
N GLY A 215 11.31 -6.67 12.25
CA GLY A 215 11.95 -7.90 11.77
C GLY A 215 11.48 -8.38 10.39
N VAL A 216 11.32 -7.48 9.41
CA VAL A 216 11.15 -7.82 7.99
C VAL A 216 12.17 -7.03 7.15
N PRO A 217 12.92 -7.67 6.22
CA PRO A 217 13.94 -6.96 5.44
C PRO A 217 13.36 -5.87 4.53
N LEU A 218 14.20 -4.95 4.04
CA LEU A 218 13.81 -3.82 3.19
C LEU A 218 13.26 -4.27 1.82
N CYS A 219 13.83 -5.33 1.25
CA CYS A 219 13.44 -5.99 -0.01
C CYS A 219 13.13 -5.05 -1.19
N TYR A 220 13.83 -3.91 -1.28
CA TYR A 220 13.60 -2.88 -2.30
C TYR A 220 12.12 -2.43 -2.42
N GLY A 221 11.39 -2.43 -1.30
CA GLY A 221 10.04 -1.89 -1.18
C GLY A 221 8.96 -2.88 -0.75
N GLY A 222 9.24 -4.18 -0.69
CA GLY A 222 8.29 -5.17 -0.18
C GLY A 222 8.67 -6.63 -0.46
N PRO A 223 7.91 -7.60 0.07
CA PRO A 223 6.63 -7.43 0.74
C PRO A 223 6.74 -7.03 2.22
N HIS A 224 5.83 -6.17 2.69
CA HIS A 224 5.72 -5.75 4.09
C HIS A 224 4.25 -5.73 4.51
N ALA A 225 3.93 -6.17 5.73
CA ALA A 225 2.56 -6.05 6.23
C ALA A 225 2.29 -4.61 6.70
N ALA A 226 1.32 -3.96 6.06
CA ALA A 226 0.77 -2.72 6.59
C ALA A 226 -0.27 -3.03 7.67
N PHE A 227 -0.19 -2.34 8.80
CA PHE A 227 -1.19 -2.44 9.86
C PHE A 227 -2.31 -1.41 9.63
N PHE A 228 -3.51 -1.75 10.11
CA PHE A 228 -4.67 -0.87 10.07
C PHE A 228 -5.56 -1.19 11.25
N ALA A 229 -5.76 -0.21 12.13
CA ALA A 229 -6.56 -0.34 13.35
C ALA A 229 -7.53 0.83 13.52
N VAL A 230 -8.68 0.56 14.09
CA VAL A 230 -9.81 1.49 14.19
C VAL A 230 -10.50 1.40 15.55
N LYS A 231 -11.26 2.44 15.90
CA LYS A 231 -12.24 2.37 17.00
C LYS A 231 -13.33 1.34 16.73
N GLU A 232 -13.85 0.71 17.78
CA GLU A 232 -14.79 -0.43 17.68
C GLU A 232 -16.01 -0.12 16.80
N ASN A 233 -16.55 1.09 16.91
CA ASN A 233 -17.71 1.56 16.13
C ASN A 233 -17.47 1.56 14.60
N LEU A 234 -16.22 1.55 14.13
CA LEU A 234 -15.85 1.51 12.71
C LEU A 234 -15.59 0.08 12.18
N VAL A 235 -15.55 -0.95 13.04
CA VAL A 235 -15.14 -2.33 12.67
C VAL A 235 -15.96 -2.94 11.52
N ARG A 236 -17.23 -2.54 11.36
CA ARG A 236 -18.09 -3.00 10.25
C ARG A 236 -17.66 -2.49 8.86
N MET A 237 -16.78 -1.49 8.81
CA MET A 237 -16.22 -0.90 7.58
C MET A 237 -14.73 -1.20 7.39
N MET A 238 -14.14 -1.98 8.31
CA MET A 238 -12.75 -2.45 8.28
C MET A 238 -12.42 -3.13 6.93
N PRO A 239 -11.36 -2.72 6.23
CA PRO A 239 -10.88 -3.40 5.03
C PRO A 239 -10.18 -4.73 5.36
N GLY A 240 -10.29 -5.70 4.45
CA GLY A 240 -9.54 -6.96 4.51
C GLY A 240 -9.98 -7.95 5.60
N ARG A 241 -9.14 -8.97 5.81
CA ARG A 241 -9.37 -10.04 6.78
C ARG A 241 -9.21 -9.56 8.21
N MET A 242 -9.90 -10.24 9.13
CA MET A 242 -9.75 -10.03 10.56
C MET A 242 -9.97 -11.38 11.25
N VAL A 243 -9.03 -11.82 12.09
CA VAL A 243 -9.21 -12.97 12.96
C VAL A 243 -10.09 -12.57 14.14
N GLY A 244 -10.97 -13.46 14.55
CA GLY A 244 -11.75 -13.36 15.78
C GLY A 244 -11.81 -14.69 16.50
N VAL A 245 -11.99 -14.60 17.82
CA VAL A 245 -12.19 -15.73 18.72
C VAL A 245 -13.63 -16.24 18.58
N THR A 246 -13.81 -17.56 18.61
CA THR A 246 -15.10 -18.27 18.56
C THR A 246 -15.01 -19.55 19.39
N ARG A 247 -16.08 -20.35 19.42
CA ARG A 247 -16.07 -21.71 19.98
C ARG A 247 -16.21 -22.78 18.89
N ASP A 248 -15.62 -23.94 19.14
CA ASP A 248 -15.85 -25.16 18.35
C ASP A 248 -17.12 -25.91 18.82
N ALA A 249 -17.42 -27.06 18.22
CA ALA A 249 -18.56 -27.89 18.58
C ALA A 249 -18.51 -28.46 20.01
N ASN A 250 -17.33 -28.51 20.63
CA ASN A 250 -17.12 -28.95 22.02
C ASN A 250 -17.14 -27.77 23.02
N GLY A 251 -17.39 -26.54 22.55
CA GLY A 251 -17.35 -25.32 23.36
C GLY A 251 -15.94 -24.78 23.64
N LYS A 252 -14.89 -25.38 23.06
CA LYS A 252 -13.50 -24.95 23.21
C LYS A 252 -13.27 -23.64 22.45
N GLU A 253 -12.52 -22.73 23.05
CA GLU A 253 -12.09 -21.49 22.40
C GLU A 253 -11.11 -21.78 21.24
N VAL A 254 -11.42 -21.23 20.06
CA VAL A 254 -10.69 -21.39 18.80
C VAL A 254 -10.77 -20.14 17.94
N TYR A 255 -9.96 -20.05 16.89
CA TYR A 255 -9.86 -18.87 16.02
C TYR A 255 -10.52 -19.07 14.66
N ARG A 256 -11.04 -18.00 14.04
CA ARG A 256 -11.50 -18.00 12.64
C ARG A 256 -11.42 -16.62 12.00
N LEU A 257 -11.52 -16.55 10.67
CA LEU A 257 -11.81 -15.29 9.99
C LEU A 257 -13.23 -14.81 10.33
N ALA A 258 -13.34 -13.58 10.83
CA ALA A 258 -14.53 -12.95 11.40
C ALA A 258 -15.07 -11.81 10.54
N LEU A 259 -16.40 -11.60 10.60
CA LEU A 259 -17.11 -10.58 9.83
C LEU A 259 -16.84 -10.62 8.31
N GLN A 260 -16.66 -11.82 7.74
CA GLN A 260 -16.30 -12.02 6.33
C GLN A 260 -17.32 -11.45 5.33
N THR A 261 -18.53 -11.08 5.76
CA THR A 261 -19.50 -10.37 4.91
C THR A 261 -19.02 -8.96 4.52
N ARG A 262 -17.99 -8.40 5.18
CA ARG A 262 -17.26 -7.20 4.73
C ARG A 262 -16.40 -7.44 3.49
N GLU A 263 -16.00 -8.69 3.27
CA GLU A 263 -14.98 -9.08 2.31
C GLU A 263 -15.56 -9.43 0.93
N GLN A 264 -14.63 -9.48 -0.01
CA GLN A 264 -14.92 -9.37 -1.42
C GLN A 264 -15.56 -10.62 -2.05
N HIS A 265 -15.29 -11.80 -1.49
CA HIS A 265 -15.87 -13.07 -1.95
C HIS A 265 -17.36 -13.19 -1.62
N ILE A 266 -17.85 -12.42 -0.64
CA ILE A 266 -19.27 -12.40 -0.26
C ILE A 266 -19.96 -11.15 -0.82
N ARG A 267 -19.48 -9.95 -0.46
CA ARG A 267 -20.17 -8.69 -0.79
C ARG A 267 -19.80 -8.10 -2.14
N ARG A 268 -18.77 -8.62 -2.80
CA ARG A 268 -18.44 -8.30 -4.19
C ARG A 268 -18.24 -6.79 -4.37
N ASP A 269 -19.00 -6.10 -5.23
CA ASP A 269 -18.89 -4.65 -5.41
C ASP A 269 -19.30 -3.81 -4.18
N LYS A 270 -20.08 -4.38 -3.25
CA LYS A 270 -20.45 -3.77 -1.97
C LYS A 270 -19.48 -4.09 -0.83
N ALA A 271 -18.34 -4.70 -1.13
CA ALA A 271 -17.31 -5.01 -0.14
C ALA A 271 -16.68 -3.73 0.42
N THR A 272 -16.03 -3.87 1.57
CA THR A 272 -15.25 -2.78 2.19
C THR A 272 -14.03 -2.41 1.35
N SER A 273 -13.40 -3.38 0.68
CA SER A 273 -12.20 -3.21 -0.13
C SER A 273 -12.17 -4.26 -1.25
N ASN A 274 -11.39 -4.01 -2.30
CA ASN A 274 -11.05 -5.02 -3.32
C ASN A 274 -9.99 -6.04 -2.84
N ILE A 275 -9.33 -5.80 -1.70
CA ILE A 275 -8.23 -6.64 -1.22
C ILE A 275 -8.64 -8.11 -1.06
N CYS A 276 -7.80 -9.01 -1.57
CA CYS A 276 -7.98 -10.46 -1.49
C CYS A 276 -6.71 -11.09 -0.93
N THR A 277 -5.66 -11.21 -1.74
CA THR A 277 -4.31 -11.46 -1.20
C THR A 277 -3.87 -10.25 -0.39
N ALA A 278 -3.23 -10.50 0.75
CA ALA A 278 -2.66 -9.51 1.67
C ALA A 278 -1.33 -10.08 2.20
N GLN A 279 -0.72 -9.47 3.20
CA GLN A 279 0.67 -9.75 3.60
C GLN A 279 0.78 -10.64 4.84
N ALA A 280 -0.02 -11.71 4.89
CA ALA A 280 -0.21 -12.53 6.09
C ALA A 280 1.08 -13.19 6.63
N LEU A 281 1.99 -13.62 5.76
CA LEU A 281 3.28 -14.19 6.17
C LEU A 281 4.15 -13.15 6.89
N LEU A 282 4.19 -11.92 6.36
CA LEU A 282 5.00 -10.82 6.90
C LEU A 282 4.36 -10.24 8.18
N ALA A 283 3.03 -10.29 8.28
CA ALA A 283 2.32 -10.00 9.52
C ALA A 283 2.67 -11.02 10.62
N ASN A 284 2.80 -12.31 10.25
CA ASN A 284 3.27 -13.34 11.17
C ASN A 284 4.74 -13.14 11.57
N MET A 285 5.63 -12.72 10.66
CA MET A 285 7.01 -12.35 11.01
C MET A 285 7.03 -11.20 12.04
N ALA A 286 6.29 -10.11 11.79
CA ALA A 286 6.21 -8.98 12.71
C ALA A 286 5.59 -9.36 14.07
N ALA A 287 4.59 -10.24 14.08
CA ALA A 287 4.05 -10.79 15.32
C ALA A 287 5.07 -11.64 16.09
N MET A 288 5.86 -12.47 15.39
CA MET A 288 6.92 -13.25 16.02
C MET A 288 8.06 -12.37 16.54
N TYR A 289 8.39 -11.27 15.86
CA TYR A 289 9.32 -10.26 16.37
C TYR A 289 8.79 -9.64 17.68
N GLY A 290 7.54 -9.20 17.70
CA GLY A 290 6.88 -8.69 18.92
C GLY A 290 6.81 -9.72 20.06
N VAL A 291 6.59 -11.00 19.74
CA VAL A 291 6.59 -12.12 20.70
C VAL A 291 7.99 -12.43 21.24
N TYR A 292 9.02 -12.37 20.39
CA TYR A 292 10.40 -12.67 20.75
C TYR A 292 11.00 -11.58 21.64
N HIS A 293 10.83 -10.31 21.27
CA HIS A 293 11.37 -9.18 22.03
C HIS A 293 10.50 -8.78 23.23
N GLY A 294 9.18 -8.97 23.16
CA GLY A 294 8.22 -8.45 24.14
C GLY A 294 8.26 -6.91 24.25
N SER A 295 7.45 -6.34 25.15
CA SER A 295 7.45 -4.87 25.32
C SER A 295 8.76 -4.32 25.88
N ASN A 296 9.52 -5.11 26.66
CA ASN A 296 10.81 -4.69 27.19
C ASN A 296 11.90 -4.63 26.10
N GLY A 297 11.99 -5.64 25.23
CA GLY A 297 12.94 -5.64 24.11
C GLY A 297 12.62 -4.54 23.10
N LEU A 298 11.34 -4.38 22.73
CA LEU A 298 10.92 -3.29 21.83
C LEU A 298 11.20 -1.90 22.41
N LYS A 299 10.98 -1.69 23.72
CA LYS A 299 11.39 -0.44 24.40
C LYS A 299 12.91 -0.25 24.41
N HIS A 300 13.69 -1.30 24.60
CA HIS A 300 15.15 -1.21 24.53
C HIS A 300 15.61 -0.77 23.14
N ILE A 301 15.10 -1.41 22.07
CA ILE A 301 15.42 -1.07 20.68
C ILE A 301 15.01 0.38 20.38
N ALA A 302 13.75 0.76 20.66
CA ALA A 302 13.27 2.13 20.42
C ALA A 302 14.07 3.20 21.18
N ARG A 303 14.45 2.95 22.44
CA ARG A 303 15.32 3.86 23.20
C ARG A 303 16.73 3.93 22.64
N ARG A 304 17.30 2.81 22.20
CA ARG A 304 18.63 2.76 21.59
C ARG A 304 18.69 3.59 20.31
N VAL A 305 17.69 3.43 19.42
CA VAL A 305 17.57 4.23 18.19
C VAL A 305 17.35 5.71 18.50
N HIS A 306 16.45 6.04 19.42
CA HIS A 306 16.19 7.42 19.82
C HIS A 306 17.44 8.09 20.42
N ASN A 307 18.16 7.41 21.31
CA ASN A 307 19.38 7.94 21.92
C ASN A 307 20.51 8.10 20.89
N ALA A 308 20.69 7.16 19.96
CA ALA A 308 21.63 7.31 18.85
C ALA A 308 21.30 8.56 18.00
N THR A 309 20.02 8.85 17.79
CA THR A 309 19.56 10.04 17.07
C THR A 309 19.79 11.33 17.87
N LEU A 310 19.62 11.29 19.20
CA LEU A 310 19.95 12.42 20.08
C LEU A 310 21.46 12.71 20.11
N ILE A 311 22.31 11.68 20.12
CA ILE A 311 23.77 11.82 20.04
C ILE A 311 24.17 12.44 18.70
N LEU A 312 23.63 11.94 17.59
CA LEU A 312 23.86 12.53 16.27
C LEU A 312 23.40 14.00 16.23
N ALA A 313 22.18 14.28 16.71
CA ALA A 313 21.62 15.64 16.75
C ALA A 313 22.51 16.63 17.50
N GLU A 314 23.03 16.25 18.68
CA GLU A 314 23.94 17.09 19.47
C GLU A 314 25.28 17.31 18.75
N GLY A 315 25.89 16.27 18.20
CA GLY A 315 27.13 16.38 17.44
C GLY A 315 26.99 17.26 16.18
N LEU A 316 25.85 17.18 15.49
CA LEU A 316 25.52 18.04 14.36
C LEU A 316 25.33 19.51 14.76
N LYS A 317 24.66 19.79 15.89
CA LYS A 317 24.53 21.16 16.42
C LYS A 317 25.90 21.76 16.73
N ARG A 318 26.82 20.98 17.33
CA ARG A 318 28.20 21.40 17.64
C ARG A 318 29.04 21.67 16.39
N ALA A 319 28.84 20.91 15.32
CA ALA A 319 29.48 21.14 14.02
C ALA A 319 28.86 22.31 13.22
N GLY A 320 27.94 23.09 13.79
CA GLY A 320 27.35 24.26 13.16
C GLY A 320 26.20 23.96 12.20
N HIS A 321 25.63 22.76 12.23
CA HIS A 321 24.40 22.45 11.50
C HIS A 321 23.17 22.87 12.31
N THR A 322 22.14 23.35 11.62
CA THR A 322 20.85 23.69 12.23
C THR A 322 19.87 22.54 12.00
N LEU A 323 19.25 22.04 13.08
CA LEU A 323 18.14 21.09 12.97
C LEU A 323 16.83 21.86 12.85
N GLN A 324 15.94 21.44 11.96
CA GLN A 324 14.66 22.12 11.76
C GLN A 324 13.65 21.81 12.88
N HIS A 325 13.81 20.67 13.56
CA HIS A 325 12.91 20.17 14.60
C HIS A 325 13.70 19.73 15.82
N ASP A 326 13.31 20.17 17.02
CA ASP A 326 13.97 19.79 18.29
C ASP A 326 13.44 18.50 18.91
N LEU A 327 12.22 18.07 18.55
CA LEU A 327 11.61 16.83 19.05
C LEU A 327 11.29 15.89 17.90
N PHE A 328 11.96 14.73 17.93
CA PHE A 328 11.95 13.69 16.91
C PHE A 328 12.07 12.31 17.55
N PHE A 329 11.74 11.25 16.81
CA PHE A 329 12.04 9.88 17.21
C PHE A 329 13.44 9.46 16.74
N ASP A 330 13.57 9.14 15.45
CA ASP A 330 14.77 8.58 14.82
C ASP A 330 15.27 9.38 13.61
N THR A 331 14.53 10.43 13.23
CA THR A 331 14.68 11.13 11.96
C THR A 331 14.97 12.61 12.19
N LEU A 332 16.02 13.11 11.54
CA LEU A 332 16.45 14.50 11.58
C LEU A 332 16.28 15.17 10.21
N LYS A 333 15.74 16.39 10.17
CA LYS A 333 15.83 17.29 9.01
C LYS A 333 16.84 18.40 9.29
N ILE A 334 17.89 18.44 8.47
CA ILE A 334 19.14 19.16 8.74
C ILE A 334 19.36 20.25 7.69
N GLN A 335 19.38 21.50 8.14
CA GLN A 335 19.92 22.63 7.39
C GLN A 335 21.43 22.69 7.62
N ARG A 336 22.22 22.52 6.55
CA ARG A 336 23.68 22.47 6.63
C ARG A 336 24.29 23.87 6.82
N GLY A 337 25.32 23.96 7.67
CA GLY A 337 26.23 25.11 7.72
C GLY A 337 27.35 25.09 6.65
N CYS A 338 27.54 23.96 5.95
CA CYS A 338 28.60 23.75 4.96
C CYS A 338 28.06 23.39 3.55
N ALA A 339 28.96 23.37 2.56
CA ALA A 339 28.64 23.14 1.16
C ALA A 339 27.98 21.77 0.92
N VAL A 340 26.98 21.73 0.02
CA VAL A 340 26.19 20.54 -0.31
C VAL A 340 27.09 19.36 -0.68
N LYS A 341 28.01 19.62 -1.60
CA LYS A 341 28.82 18.61 -2.29
C LYS A 341 29.71 17.82 -1.32
N GLU A 342 30.34 18.49 -0.37
CA GLU A 342 31.29 17.86 0.55
C GLU A 342 30.66 16.77 1.43
N VAL A 343 29.43 17.00 1.91
CA VAL A 343 28.70 16.02 2.71
C VAL A 343 28.39 14.77 1.89
N PHE A 344 27.98 14.92 0.62
CA PHE A 344 27.71 13.79 -0.26
C PHE A 344 28.99 13.09 -0.75
N ASP A 345 30.07 13.83 -1.02
CA ASP A 345 31.37 13.25 -1.38
C ASP A 345 31.93 12.40 -0.21
N ARG A 346 31.78 12.86 1.06
CA ARG A 346 32.13 12.08 2.26
C ARG A 346 31.17 10.90 2.49
N ALA A 347 29.86 11.07 2.29
CA ALA A 347 28.89 9.99 2.42
C ALA A 347 29.13 8.86 1.38
N GLY A 348 29.49 9.23 0.15
CA GLY A 348 29.86 8.28 -0.90
C GLY A 348 31.11 7.46 -0.57
N GLN A 349 32.13 8.07 0.06
CA GLN A 349 33.32 7.36 0.58
C GLN A 349 32.97 6.32 1.66
N ARG A 350 31.87 6.52 2.40
CA ARG A 350 31.38 5.63 3.46
C ARG A 350 30.21 4.74 3.04
N GLN A 351 29.80 4.80 1.77
CA GLN A 351 28.66 4.07 1.23
C GLN A 351 27.37 4.26 2.06
N ILE A 352 27.07 5.53 2.36
CA ILE A 352 25.88 5.97 3.10
C ILE A 352 24.95 6.77 2.19
N ASN A 353 23.65 6.46 2.24
CA ASN A 353 22.60 7.26 1.59
C ASN A 353 21.82 8.10 2.62
N PHE A 354 21.43 9.29 2.20
CA PHE A 354 20.52 10.18 2.92
C PHE A 354 19.31 10.55 2.06
N ARG A 355 18.24 11.04 2.70
CA ARG A 355 17.18 11.73 1.97
C ARG A 355 17.63 13.13 1.57
N ILE A 356 17.37 13.52 0.33
CA ILE A 356 17.56 14.89 -0.15
C ILE A 356 16.18 15.51 -0.31
N TYR A 357 15.91 16.62 0.37
CA TYR A 357 14.67 17.39 0.20
C TYR A 357 14.79 18.38 -0.95
N SER A 358 13.66 18.80 -1.53
CA SER A 358 13.61 19.79 -2.62
C SER A 358 14.11 21.19 -2.21
N ASP A 359 14.04 21.52 -0.92
CA ASP A 359 14.62 22.73 -0.32
C ASP A 359 16.16 22.64 -0.14
N GLY A 360 16.78 21.51 -0.48
CA GLY A 360 18.21 21.26 -0.35
C GLY A 360 18.67 20.86 1.06
N THR A 361 17.76 20.72 2.03
CA THR A 361 18.07 20.12 3.34
C THR A 361 18.30 18.61 3.22
N ILE A 362 18.89 18.01 4.25
CA ILE A 362 19.18 16.58 4.31
C ILE A 362 18.30 15.93 5.38
N GLY A 363 17.71 14.78 5.04
CA GLY A 363 17.03 13.89 5.99
C GLY A 363 17.91 12.70 6.34
N VAL A 364 18.07 12.45 7.64
CA VAL A 364 18.79 11.29 8.18
C VAL A 364 17.86 10.55 9.13
N SER A 365 17.47 9.34 8.76
CA SER A 365 16.65 8.44 9.58
C SER A 365 17.49 7.28 10.08
N LEU A 366 17.72 7.21 11.39
CA LEU A 366 18.44 6.12 12.03
C LEU A 366 17.51 4.93 12.29
N ASP A 367 18.11 3.76 12.52
CA ASP A 367 17.36 2.52 12.71
C ASP A 367 18.06 1.55 13.66
N GLU A 368 17.47 0.37 13.85
CA GLU A 368 17.95 -0.65 14.80
C GLU A 368 19.40 -1.10 14.51
N THR A 369 19.83 -1.04 13.25
CA THR A 369 21.14 -1.54 12.81
C THR A 369 22.29 -0.58 13.10
N VAL A 370 22.00 0.70 13.40
CA VAL A 370 23.01 1.73 13.69
C VAL A 370 23.84 1.35 14.91
N THR A 371 25.16 1.39 14.78
CA THR A 371 26.16 1.19 15.84
C THR A 371 26.93 2.48 16.12
N GLU A 372 27.77 2.47 17.15
CA GLU A 372 28.71 3.55 17.48
C GLU A 372 29.59 3.94 16.28
N ARG A 373 30.14 2.95 15.57
CA ARG A 373 30.90 3.15 14.32
C ARG A 373 30.10 3.86 13.23
N ASP A 374 28.80 3.58 13.14
CA ASP A 374 27.93 4.25 12.17
C ASP A 374 27.68 5.71 12.57
N LEU A 375 27.53 5.98 13.87
CA LEU A 375 27.47 7.35 14.40
C LEU A 375 28.76 8.12 14.15
N ASP A 376 29.94 7.51 14.33
CA ASP A 376 31.23 8.15 14.06
C ASP A 376 31.43 8.43 12.55
N ASP A 377 31.07 7.48 11.67
CA ASP A 377 31.07 7.71 10.22
C ASP A 377 30.12 8.88 9.86
N LEU A 378 28.95 8.99 10.50
CA LEU A 378 27.99 10.08 10.30
C LEU A 378 28.53 11.43 10.81
N LEU A 379 29.07 11.49 12.03
CA LEU A 379 29.69 12.69 12.59
C LEU A 379 30.82 13.20 11.69
N TRP A 380 31.68 12.30 11.20
CA TRP A 380 32.73 12.61 10.24
C TRP A 380 32.18 13.09 8.88
N ILE A 381 31.12 12.49 8.35
CA ILE A 381 30.46 12.93 7.09
C ILE A 381 29.99 14.40 7.21
N PHE A 382 29.45 14.79 8.35
CA PHE A 382 29.02 16.16 8.59
C PHE A 382 30.16 17.11 8.97
N GLY A 383 31.35 16.60 9.31
CA GLY A 383 32.54 17.39 9.64
C GLY A 383 32.62 17.75 11.12
N CYS A 384 32.00 16.95 11.99
CA CYS A 384 32.17 17.06 13.43
C CYS A 384 33.50 16.43 13.85
N GLU A 385 34.41 17.23 14.43
CA GLU A 385 35.70 16.77 14.97
C GLU A 385 35.54 16.14 16.37
N SER A 386 34.60 15.21 16.52
CA SER A 386 34.28 14.50 17.77
C SER A 386 33.83 13.07 17.49
N SER A 387 34.11 12.14 18.40
CA SER A 387 33.48 10.81 18.42
C SER A 387 32.09 10.86 19.04
N SER A 388 31.29 9.83 18.78
CA SER A 388 29.98 9.62 19.39
C SER A 388 30.07 9.36 20.90
N GLU A 389 31.15 8.72 21.37
CA GLU A 389 31.51 8.59 22.80
C GLU A 389 31.65 9.96 23.46
N LEU A 390 32.52 10.84 22.93
CA LEU A 390 32.72 12.20 23.47
C LEU A 390 31.45 13.05 23.44
N VAL A 391 30.60 12.89 22.42
CA VAL A 391 29.30 13.59 22.39
C VAL A 391 28.39 13.06 23.52
N ALA A 392 28.32 11.75 23.72
CA ALA A 392 27.53 11.12 24.77
C ALA A 392 28.01 11.50 26.18
N GLU A 393 29.32 11.50 26.44
CA GLU A 393 29.91 11.96 27.72
C GLU A 393 29.46 13.39 28.05
N ASN A 394 29.54 14.30 27.07
CA ASN A 394 29.12 15.69 27.25
C ASN A 394 27.59 15.88 27.33
N MET A 395 26.79 14.87 26.97
CA MET A 395 25.34 14.87 27.21
C MET A 395 24.98 14.39 28.62
N GLY A 396 25.82 13.54 29.22
CA GLY A 396 25.56 12.89 30.50
C GLY A 396 24.32 11.98 30.49
N GLU A 397 23.93 11.50 31.68
CA GLU A 397 22.85 10.51 31.84
C GLU A 397 21.45 11.13 32.04
N GLU A 398 21.30 12.45 31.87
CA GLU A 398 20.00 13.11 32.04
C GLU A 398 18.95 12.60 31.03
N THR A 399 17.70 12.48 31.48
CA THR A 399 16.60 12.07 30.60
C THR A 399 16.29 13.18 29.61
N ARG A 400 16.62 12.95 28.33
CA ARG A 400 16.45 13.89 27.20
C ARG A 400 15.38 13.41 26.19
N GLY A 401 15.09 14.24 25.20
CA GLY A 401 14.21 13.90 24.07
C GLY A 401 12.79 13.52 24.50
N ILE A 402 12.15 12.60 23.78
CA ILE A 402 10.76 12.17 24.00
C ILE A 402 10.49 11.83 25.47
N LEU A 403 11.43 11.13 26.12
CA LEU A 403 11.29 10.64 27.50
C LEU A 403 11.23 11.73 28.58
N SER A 404 11.58 12.97 28.21
CA SER A 404 11.53 14.18 29.05
C SER A 404 10.26 15.02 28.84
N THR A 405 9.43 14.68 27.86
CA THR A 405 8.27 15.48 27.42
C THR A 405 6.93 14.81 27.74
N ALA A 406 5.83 15.55 27.56
CA ALA A 406 4.46 15.02 27.63
C ALA A 406 4.14 13.96 26.55
N PHE A 407 4.97 13.83 25.50
CA PHE A 407 4.83 12.80 24.47
C PHE A 407 5.34 11.42 24.93
N LYS A 408 5.97 11.31 26.10
CA LYS A 408 6.41 10.03 26.66
C LYS A 408 5.26 9.06 26.86
N ARG A 409 5.37 7.85 26.33
CA ARG A 409 4.42 6.77 26.58
C ARG A 409 4.40 6.36 28.05
N THR A 410 3.23 6.41 28.67
CA THR A 410 2.97 5.93 30.04
C THR A 410 2.17 4.62 30.05
N SER A 411 1.37 4.35 29.02
CA SER A 411 0.61 3.11 28.89
C SER A 411 1.48 1.86 28.72
N LYS A 412 0.94 0.72 29.15
CA LYS A 412 1.51 -0.60 28.92
C LYS A 412 1.04 -1.14 27.57
N PHE A 413 1.84 -2.01 26.97
CA PHE A 413 1.54 -2.73 25.73
C PHE A 413 2.19 -4.12 25.80
N LEU A 414 1.67 -5.07 25.02
CA LEU A 414 2.08 -6.47 24.97
C LEU A 414 2.08 -7.13 26.36
N THR A 415 1.03 -6.90 27.13
CA THR A 415 0.86 -7.49 28.48
C THR A 415 0.32 -8.91 28.44
N HIS A 416 -0.20 -9.38 27.31
CA HIS A 416 -0.67 -10.75 27.15
C HIS A 416 0.48 -11.77 27.26
N GLN A 417 0.20 -12.94 27.86
CA GLN A 417 1.21 -13.97 28.15
C GLN A 417 2.04 -14.38 26.92
N VAL A 418 1.45 -14.37 25.72
CA VAL A 418 2.13 -14.74 24.47
C VAL A 418 3.40 -13.90 24.23
N PHE A 419 3.37 -12.61 24.53
CA PHE A 419 4.51 -11.70 24.38
C PHE A 419 5.49 -11.69 25.56
N ASN A 420 5.29 -12.61 26.52
CA ASN A 420 6.04 -12.68 27.79
C ASN A 420 6.55 -14.10 28.10
N SER A 421 6.49 -15.03 27.12
CA SER A 421 6.78 -16.46 27.33
C SER A 421 7.87 -17.04 26.41
N TYR A 422 8.17 -16.39 25.28
CA TYR A 422 8.92 -17.00 24.18
C TYR A 422 10.22 -16.26 23.82
N HIS A 423 10.89 -15.68 24.84
CA HIS A 423 12.09 -14.84 24.65
C HIS A 423 13.41 -15.61 24.41
N SER A 424 13.50 -16.88 24.81
CA SER A 424 14.66 -17.70 24.47
C SER A 424 14.50 -18.31 23.08
N GLU A 425 15.59 -18.46 22.34
CA GLU A 425 15.55 -19.01 20.98
C GLU A 425 14.91 -20.41 20.95
N THR A 426 15.21 -21.26 21.94
CA THR A 426 14.55 -22.56 22.11
C THR A 426 13.03 -22.44 22.26
N ASN A 427 12.54 -21.43 22.97
CA ASN A 427 11.11 -21.25 23.21
C ASN A 427 10.39 -20.66 21.99
N ILE A 428 10.99 -19.69 21.27
CA ILE A 428 10.37 -19.15 20.04
C ILE A 428 10.33 -20.21 18.92
N VAL A 429 11.39 -21.02 18.75
CA VAL A 429 11.40 -22.12 17.78
C VAL A 429 10.34 -23.17 18.12
N ARG A 430 10.21 -23.54 19.40
CA ARG A 430 9.12 -24.43 19.86
C ARG A 430 7.73 -23.81 19.64
N TYR A 431 7.58 -22.49 19.83
CA TYR A 431 6.31 -21.81 19.60
C TYR A 431 5.94 -21.81 18.12
N MET A 432 6.84 -21.37 17.23
CA MET A 432 6.66 -21.39 15.78
C MET A 432 6.33 -22.81 15.28
N LYS A 433 7.07 -23.84 15.72
CA LYS A 433 6.79 -25.23 15.34
C LYS A 433 5.45 -25.75 15.87
N ARG A 434 5.03 -25.32 17.07
CA ARG A 434 3.71 -25.66 17.62
C ARG A 434 2.57 -25.05 16.81
N LEU A 435 2.77 -23.88 16.21
CA LEU A 435 1.78 -23.28 15.30
C LEU A 435 1.81 -23.95 13.93
N GLU A 436 3.00 -24.13 13.35
CA GLU A 436 3.21 -24.84 12.07
C GLU A 436 2.48 -26.19 12.04
N ASN A 437 2.66 -27.01 13.09
CA ASN A 437 2.04 -28.34 13.19
C ASN A 437 0.50 -28.33 13.36
N LYS A 438 -0.15 -27.17 13.49
CA LYS A 438 -1.63 -27.03 13.46
C LYS A 438 -2.17 -26.75 12.06
N ASP A 439 -1.29 -26.46 11.09
CA ASP A 439 -1.65 -25.94 9.78
C ASP A 439 -1.36 -26.97 8.69
N ILE A 440 -2.38 -27.35 7.92
CA ILE A 440 -2.15 -28.11 6.70
C ILE A 440 -1.56 -27.19 5.62
N SER A 441 -0.54 -27.69 4.94
CA SER A 441 0.28 -26.98 3.95
C SER A 441 0.81 -27.98 2.90
N LEU A 442 1.51 -27.52 1.85
CA LEU A 442 1.92 -28.40 0.74
C LEU A 442 2.99 -29.44 1.13
N VAL A 443 3.61 -29.34 2.31
CA VAL A 443 4.48 -30.40 2.86
C VAL A 443 3.71 -31.65 3.28
N HIS A 444 2.37 -31.58 3.37
CA HIS A 444 1.49 -32.66 3.80
C HIS A 444 0.78 -33.36 2.64
N SER A 445 0.11 -32.58 1.78
CA SER A 445 -0.73 -33.10 0.69
C SER A 445 -1.02 -32.03 -0.36
N MET A 446 -1.61 -32.44 -1.49
CA MET A 446 -2.26 -31.51 -2.41
C MET A 446 -3.34 -30.70 -1.66
N ILE A 447 -3.37 -29.38 -1.90
CA ILE A 447 -4.42 -28.46 -1.44
C ILE A 447 -5.15 -27.94 -2.70
N PRO A 448 -6.21 -28.63 -3.20
CA PRO A 448 -6.79 -28.39 -4.52
C PRO A 448 -7.75 -27.19 -4.55
N LEU A 449 -7.28 -26.02 -4.12
CA LEU A 449 -8.05 -24.78 -4.14
C LEU A 449 -8.17 -24.23 -5.57
N GLY A 450 -9.36 -24.38 -6.16
CA GLY A 450 -9.72 -23.75 -7.43
C GLY A 450 -9.47 -22.24 -7.41
N SER A 451 -9.01 -21.68 -8.55
CA SER A 451 -8.64 -20.26 -8.68
C SER A 451 -7.51 -19.78 -7.76
N CYS A 452 -6.75 -20.70 -7.10
CA CYS A 452 -5.58 -20.36 -6.28
C CYS A 452 -4.25 -20.93 -6.82
N THR A 453 -4.29 -21.94 -7.70
CA THR A 453 -3.10 -22.51 -8.36
C THR A 453 -2.00 -22.93 -7.37
N MET A 454 -2.36 -23.78 -6.41
CA MET A 454 -1.46 -24.32 -5.38
C MET A 454 -0.45 -25.33 -5.99
N LYS A 455 0.55 -24.79 -6.69
CA LYS A 455 1.67 -25.50 -7.31
C LYS A 455 2.86 -25.62 -6.34
N LEU A 456 3.93 -26.29 -6.80
CA LEU A 456 5.24 -26.23 -6.14
C LEU A 456 5.74 -24.77 -6.02
N ASN A 457 6.30 -24.45 -4.86
CA ASN A 457 7.21 -23.33 -4.65
C ASN A 457 8.58 -23.97 -4.42
N SER A 458 9.50 -23.93 -5.39
CA SER A 458 10.74 -24.72 -5.28
C SER A 458 11.74 -24.05 -4.33
N SER A 459 12.60 -24.84 -3.68
CA SER A 459 13.65 -24.30 -2.80
C SER A 459 14.58 -23.36 -3.57
N SER A 460 14.85 -23.66 -4.84
CA SER A 460 15.69 -22.88 -5.75
C SER A 460 15.05 -21.55 -6.16
N GLU A 461 13.71 -21.49 -6.31
CA GLU A 461 12.96 -20.22 -6.47
C GLU A 461 12.96 -19.37 -5.19
N LEU A 462 12.90 -20.00 -4.01
CA LEU A 462 12.74 -19.30 -2.73
C LEU A 462 14.07 -18.81 -2.13
N THR A 463 15.17 -19.54 -2.32
CA THR A 463 16.50 -19.22 -1.76
C THR A 463 16.95 -17.77 -1.99
N PRO A 464 16.74 -17.14 -3.17
CA PRO A 464 17.22 -15.78 -3.41
C PRO A 464 16.51 -14.68 -2.62
N ILE A 465 15.31 -14.94 -2.07
CA ILE A 465 14.52 -13.87 -1.40
C ILE A 465 15.14 -13.41 -0.08
N THR A 466 16.04 -14.21 0.51
CA THR A 466 16.79 -13.87 1.73
C THR A 466 18.24 -13.46 1.45
N TRP A 467 18.67 -13.41 0.18
CA TRP A 467 19.98 -12.87 -0.19
C TRP A 467 20.03 -11.36 0.11
N LYS A 468 21.07 -10.92 0.81
CA LYS A 468 21.29 -9.52 1.22
C LYS A 468 21.28 -8.55 0.03
N GLU A 469 21.72 -8.99 -1.15
CA GLU A 469 21.74 -8.25 -2.42
C GLU A 469 20.33 -7.87 -2.92
N PHE A 470 19.29 -8.59 -2.49
CA PHE A 470 17.89 -8.26 -2.72
C PHE A 470 17.23 -7.73 -1.43
N ALA A 471 17.34 -8.50 -0.33
CA ALA A 471 16.66 -8.25 0.93
C ALA A 471 17.05 -6.93 1.64
N ASN A 472 18.29 -6.44 1.45
CA ASN A 472 18.82 -5.30 2.22
C ASN A 472 19.00 -4.02 1.39
N ILE A 473 18.33 -3.90 0.24
CA ILE A 473 18.30 -2.66 -0.54
C ILE A 473 17.09 -1.82 -0.14
N HIS A 474 17.29 -0.54 0.17
CA HIS A 474 16.21 0.41 0.44
C HIS A 474 15.49 0.80 -0.88
N PRO A 475 14.14 0.90 -0.93
CA PRO A 475 13.41 1.13 -2.20
C PRO A 475 13.79 2.41 -2.95
N PHE A 476 14.24 3.44 -2.22
CA PHE A 476 14.57 4.76 -2.78
C PHE A 476 16.08 5.04 -2.88
N VAL A 477 16.93 4.00 -2.97
CA VAL A 477 18.35 4.20 -3.29
C VAL A 477 18.53 4.82 -4.69
N PRO A 478 19.65 5.54 -4.94
CA PRO A 478 20.11 5.87 -6.29
C PRO A 478 20.12 4.63 -7.20
N LEU A 479 19.62 4.77 -8.44
CA LEU A 479 19.41 3.62 -9.33
C LEU A 479 20.71 2.89 -9.73
N ASP A 480 21.89 3.52 -9.63
CA ASP A 480 23.18 2.87 -9.85
C ASP A 480 23.53 1.83 -8.76
N GLN A 481 22.84 1.87 -7.62
CA GLN A 481 22.93 0.90 -6.53
C GLN A 481 21.96 -0.29 -6.71
N ALA A 482 21.02 -0.21 -7.65
CA ALA A 482 19.96 -1.21 -7.88
C ALA A 482 20.02 -1.85 -9.28
N GLN A 483 21.19 -1.92 -9.92
CA GLN A 483 21.33 -2.37 -11.31
C GLN A 483 20.99 -3.87 -11.51
N GLY A 484 21.17 -4.71 -10.49
CA GLY A 484 20.71 -6.10 -10.50
C GLY A 484 19.19 -6.19 -10.53
N TYR A 485 18.51 -5.40 -9.69
CA TYR A 485 17.05 -5.24 -9.77
C TYR A 485 16.59 -4.72 -11.14
N GLN A 486 17.27 -3.72 -11.70
CA GLN A 486 16.95 -3.19 -13.03
C GLN A 486 17.09 -4.23 -14.14
N GLN A 487 18.06 -5.14 -14.06
CA GLN A 487 18.17 -6.27 -14.99
C GLN A 487 17.05 -7.29 -14.77
N LEU A 488 16.81 -7.71 -13.53
CA LEU A 488 15.75 -8.64 -13.15
C LEU A 488 14.38 -8.18 -13.65
N PHE A 489 14.05 -6.89 -13.52
CA PHE A 489 12.79 -6.34 -14.03
C PHE A 489 12.70 -6.37 -15.56
N ARG A 490 13.79 -6.12 -16.30
CA ARG A 490 13.78 -6.14 -17.78
C ARG A 490 13.61 -7.56 -18.32
N GLU A 491 14.29 -8.53 -17.72
CA GLU A 491 14.19 -9.95 -18.13
C GLU A 491 12.80 -10.49 -17.82
N LEU A 492 12.27 -10.21 -16.61
CA LEU A 492 10.92 -10.61 -16.24
C LEU A 492 9.84 -9.86 -17.05
N GLU A 493 10.02 -8.58 -17.39
CA GLU A 493 9.11 -7.85 -18.30
C GLU A 493 9.08 -8.53 -19.67
N ARG A 494 10.24 -8.77 -20.27
CA ARG A 494 10.38 -9.43 -21.58
C ARG A 494 9.65 -10.77 -21.61
N ASP A 495 9.89 -11.61 -20.60
CA ASP A 495 9.34 -12.96 -20.58
C ASP A 495 7.83 -12.96 -20.30
N LEU A 496 7.33 -12.07 -19.46
CA LEU A 496 5.89 -11.89 -19.24
C LEU A 496 5.18 -11.28 -20.45
N CYS A 497 5.81 -10.35 -21.18
CA CYS A 497 5.30 -9.84 -22.46
C CYS A 497 5.12 -10.98 -23.47
N GLU A 498 6.13 -11.82 -23.66
CA GLU A 498 6.10 -13.00 -24.55
C GLU A 498 5.01 -14.01 -24.13
N ILE A 499 4.84 -14.27 -22.82
CA ILE A 499 3.82 -15.20 -22.30
C ILE A 499 2.39 -14.67 -22.51
N THR A 500 2.19 -13.35 -22.42
CA THR A 500 0.85 -12.73 -22.40
C THR A 500 0.41 -12.10 -23.72
N GLY A 501 1.35 -11.77 -24.60
CA GLY A 501 1.11 -10.99 -25.81
C GLY A 501 0.87 -9.49 -25.56
N TYR A 502 1.27 -8.96 -24.40
CA TYR A 502 1.28 -7.52 -24.12
C TYR A 502 2.62 -6.86 -24.50
N ASP A 503 2.59 -5.56 -24.80
CA ASP A 503 3.79 -4.80 -25.17
C ASP A 503 4.68 -4.39 -23.98
N ARG A 504 4.09 -4.28 -22.77
CA ARG A 504 4.73 -3.76 -21.54
C ARG A 504 4.12 -4.35 -20.27
N ILE A 505 4.91 -4.43 -19.21
CA ILE A 505 4.48 -4.86 -17.87
C ILE A 505 4.75 -3.77 -16.83
N SER A 506 3.86 -3.65 -15.84
CA SER A 506 4.10 -2.83 -14.63
C SER A 506 4.10 -3.73 -13.40
N PHE A 507 5.20 -3.70 -12.65
CA PHE A 507 5.39 -4.47 -11.41
C PHE A 507 4.92 -3.74 -10.13
N GLN A 508 4.51 -2.47 -10.24
CA GLN A 508 4.01 -1.69 -9.10
C GLN A 508 2.80 -2.31 -8.37
N PRO A 509 1.84 -2.98 -9.05
CA PRO A 509 0.69 -3.56 -8.36
C PRO A 509 1.04 -4.83 -7.55
N ASN A 510 1.25 -4.67 -6.25
CA ASN A 510 1.65 -5.71 -5.28
C ASN A 510 0.55 -6.76 -4.92
N SER A 511 -0.53 -6.85 -5.69
CA SER A 511 -1.49 -7.96 -5.64
C SER A 511 -2.32 -8.01 -6.93
N GLY A 512 -2.93 -9.16 -7.25
CA GLY A 512 -3.85 -9.25 -8.40
C GLY A 512 -5.02 -8.26 -8.34
N ALA A 513 -5.54 -7.98 -7.14
CA ALA A 513 -6.58 -6.97 -6.94
C ALA A 513 -6.08 -5.54 -7.21
N GLN A 514 -4.82 -5.23 -6.87
CA GLN A 514 -4.19 -3.98 -7.27
C GLN A 514 -3.87 -3.94 -8.77
N GLY A 515 -3.55 -5.08 -9.40
CA GLY A 515 -3.35 -5.19 -10.85
C GLY A 515 -4.61 -4.86 -11.63
N GLU A 516 -5.76 -5.43 -11.24
CA GLU A 516 -7.06 -5.05 -11.80
C GLU A 516 -7.43 -3.59 -11.51
N TYR A 517 -7.07 -3.05 -10.34
CA TYR A 517 -7.23 -1.63 -10.03
C TYR A 517 -6.37 -0.74 -10.97
N ALA A 518 -5.10 -1.08 -11.17
CA ALA A 518 -4.19 -0.33 -12.04
C ALA A 518 -4.65 -0.40 -13.51
N GLY A 519 -5.06 -1.58 -13.99
CA GLY A 519 -5.54 -1.76 -15.37
C GLY A 519 -6.80 -0.96 -15.68
N LEU A 520 -7.81 -0.99 -14.81
CA LEU A 520 -9.04 -0.18 -14.99
C LEU A 520 -8.77 1.33 -14.86
N THR A 521 -7.82 1.72 -14.02
CA THR A 521 -7.32 3.10 -13.89
C THR A 521 -6.65 3.57 -15.18
N ALA A 522 -5.77 2.76 -15.76
CA ALA A 522 -5.10 3.03 -17.03
C ALA A 522 -6.10 3.12 -18.20
N ILE A 523 -7.09 2.22 -18.27
CA ILE A 523 -8.19 2.31 -19.25
C ILE A 523 -8.96 3.63 -19.09
N LYS A 524 -9.25 4.06 -17.85
CA LYS A 524 -9.95 5.34 -17.61
C LYS A 524 -9.08 6.54 -18.01
N ALA A 525 -7.78 6.52 -17.74
CA ALA A 525 -6.84 7.55 -18.16
C ALA A 525 -6.75 7.65 -19.70
N TYR A 526 -6.63 6.52 -20.39
CA TYR A 526 -6.65 6.43 -21.86
C TYR A 526 -7.95 7.01 -22.46
N LEU A 527 -9.12 6.64 -21.93
CA LEU A 527 -10.40 7.19 -22.37
C LEU A 527 -10.49 8.70 -22.10
N ASN A 528 -9.96 9.18 -20.97
CA ASN A 528 -9.93 10.60 -20.65
C ASN A 528 -9.04 11.40 -21.61
N ALA A 529 -7.88 10.85 -22.00
CA ALA A 529 -6.96 11.44 -22.97
C ALA A 529 -7.57 11.53 -24.38
N LYS A 530 -8.40 10.55 -24.77
CA LYS A 530 -9.19 10.59 -26.01
C LYS A 530 -10.42 11.50 -25.97
N GLY A 531 -10.68 12.20 -24.86
CA GLY A 531 -11.91 12.99 -24.66
C GLY A 531 -13.18 12.15 -24.39
N GLU A 532 -13.09 10.82 -24.35
CA GLU A 532 -14.20 9.88 -24.12
C GLU A 532 -14.57 9.75 -22.63
N ARG A 533 -14.40 10.83 -21.85
CA ARG A 533 -14.54 10.90 -20.37
C ARG A 533 -15.88 10.38 -19.86
N HIS A 534 -16.94 10.54 -20.67
CA HIS A 534 -18.31 10.08 -20.38
C HIS A 534 -18.43 8.55 -20.28
N ARG A 535 -17.48 7.78 -20.85
CA ARG A 535 -17.51 6.31 -20.75
C ARG A 535 -17.11 5.88 -19.35
N ASN A 536 -18.09 5.34 -18.62
CA ASN A 536 -17.91 4.78 -17.29
C ASN A 536 -18.75 3.52 -17.05
N VAL A 537 -19.14 2.75 -18.08
CA VAL A 537 -19.86 1.48 -17.88
C VAL A 537 -18.89 0.31 -18.08
N SER A 538 -18.79 -0.57 -17.07
CA SER A 538 -18.00 -1.79 -17.13
C SER A 538 -18.92 -3.01 -17.12
N VAL A 539 -18.73 -3.90 -18.10
CA VAL A 539 -19.53 -5.12 -18.30
C VAL A 539 -18.67 -6.31 -17.89
N LYS A 540 -19.09 -7.07 -16.86
CA LYS A 540 -18.48 -8.36 -16.50
C LYS A 540 -19.55 -9.47 -16.44
N LEU A 541 -19.23 -10.65 -16.96
CA LEU A 541 -19.95 -11.90 -16.71
C LEU A 541 -19.26 -12.68 -15.58
N CYS A 542 -20.04 -13.39 -14.77
CA CYS A 542 -19.68 -14.59 -13.98
C CYS A 542 -18.40 -14.60 -13.10
N LEU A 543 -17.62 -13.53 -13.04
CA LEU A 543 -16.34 -13.45 -12.34
C LEU A 543 -16.46 -12.68 -11.03
N ARG A 544 -15.35 -12.60 -10.26
CA ARG A 544 -15.29 -11.87 -8.98
C ARG A 544 -15.63 -10.38 -9.23
N GLN A 545 -16.86 -9.97 -8.89
CA GLN A 545 -17.28 -8.55 -8.91
C GLN A 545 -16.53 -7.86 -7.77
N LEU A 546 -15.72 -6.85 -8.10
CA LEU A 546 -14.69 -6.37 -7.16
C LEU A 546 -14.34 -4.88 -7.29
N PHE A 547 -14.48 -4.30 -8.49
CA PHE A 547 -13.65 -3.13 -8.85
C PHE A 547 -14.39 -1.82 -9.12
N VAL A 548 -15.69 -1.88 -9.33
CA VAL A 548 -16.33 -0.93 -10.25
C VAL A 548 -16.91 0.28 -9.49
N GLU A 549 -17.51 0.08 -8.31
CA GLU A 549 -18.03 1.19 -7.49
C GLU A 549 -16.94 2.06 -6.85
N GLN A 550 -15.74 1.52 -6.61
CA GLN A 550 -14.61 2.31 -6.09
C GLN A 550 -14.04 3.32 -7.10
N MET A 551 -14.48 3.29 -8.37
CA MET A 551 -13.79 3.91 -9.51
C MET A 551 -14.67 4.82 -10.41
N VAL A 552 -15.83 5.28 -9.92
CA VAL A 552 -16.88 5.98 -10.72
C VAL A 552 -17.42 5.18 -11.92
N TRP A 553 -17.04 3.91 -12.07
CA TRP A 553 -17.62 3.04 -13.08
C TRP A 553 -18.99 2.52 -12.59
N ARG A 554 -19.89 2.23 -13.53
CA ARG A 554 -21.20 1.59 -13.32
C ARG A 554 -21.12 0.14 -13.77
N ILE A 555 -21.54 -0.79 -12.91
CA ILE A 555 -21.61 -2.21 -13.25
C ILE A 555 -22.81 -2.47 -14.13
N CYS A 556 -22.61 -3.20 -15.22
CA CYS A 556 -23.67 -3.91 -15.91
C CYS A 556 -23.43 -5.42 -15.78
N SER A 557 -24.21 -6.08 -14.92
CA SER A 557 -24.20 -7.53 -14.76
C SER A 557 -24.95 -8.20 -15.91
N ARG A 558 -24.32 -9.18 -16.56
CA ARG A 558 -24.97 -10.05 -17.56
C ARG A 558 -25.10 -11.47 -17.03
N GLY A 559 -26.22 -12.13 -17.33
CA GLY A 559 -26.45 -13.53 -16.98
C GLY A 559 -25.58 -14.49 -17.80
N SER A 560 -25.16 -15.58 -17.18
CA SER A 560 -24.55 -16.74 -17.84
C SER A 560 -25.64 -17.68 -18.39
N GLY A 561 -25.34 -18.43 -19.44
CA GLY A 561 -26.18 -19.54 -19.89
C GLY A 561 -26.05 -20.76 -18.96
N GLN A 562 -26.96 -21.72 -19.07
CA GLN A 562 -26.94 -22.97 -18.28
C GLN A 562 -25.65 -23.79 -18.43
N VAL A 563 -24.92 -23.64 -19.54
CA VAL A 563 -23.64 -24.33 -19.83
C VAL A 563 -22.42 -23.47 -19.45
N GLY A 564 -22.61 -22.43 -18.62
CA GLY A 564 -21.57 -21.46 -18.26
C GLY A 564 -21.15 -20.49 -19.38
N SER A 565 -21.57 -20.73 -20.62
CA SER A 565 -21.22 -19.94 -21.80
C SER A 565 -22.25 -18.86 -22.17
N LEU A 566 -21.82 -17.91 -22.99
CA LEU A 566 -22.62 -16.78 -23.46
C LEU A 566 -23.70 -17.18 -24.47
N ARG A 567 -24.95 -16.74 -24.25
CA ARG A 567 -25.89 -16.54 -25.36
C ARG A 567 -25.58 -15.21 -26.05
N PHE A 568 -24.81 -15.23 -27.12
CA PHE A 568 -24.81 -14.14 -28.08
C PHE A 568 -26.15 -14.16 -28.84
N GLY A 569 -27.06 -13.24 -28.48
CA GLY A 569 -28.11 -12.83 -29.40
C GLY A 569 -27.46 -12.28 -30.67
N LYS A 570 -27.93 -12.70 -31.85
CA LYS A 570 -27.29 -12.42 -33.16
C LYS A 570 -26.81 -10.96 -33.24
N PRO A 571 -25.52 -10.68 -33.54
CA PRO A 571 -25.10 -9.32 -33.80
C PRO A 571 -25.86 -8.80 -35.03
N ARG A 572 -26.53 -7.65 -34.90
CA ARG A 572 -26.81 -6.81 -36.07
C ARG A 572 -25.46 -6.30 -36.56
N VAL A 573 -24.88 -7.00 -37.53
CA VAL A 573 -23.63 -6.59 -38.18
C VAL A 573 -23.90 -5.27 -38.89
N LEU A 574 -23.36 -4.20 -38.34
CA LEU A 574 -23.30 -2.90 -39.03
C LEU A 574 -22.16 -3.01 -40.04
N VAL A 575 -22.50 -3.49 -41.24
CA VAL A 575 -21.55 -3.63 -42.35
C VAL A 575 -21.16 -2.23 -42.82
N LEU A 576 -19.96 -1.78 -42.44
CA LEU A 576 -19.31 -0.67 -43.12
C LEU A 576 -18.92 -1.13 -44.54
N PRO A 577 -19.22 -0.36 -45.59
CA PRO A 577 -19.00 -0.80 -46.97
C PRO A 577 -17.51 -0.96 -47.27
N LYS A 578 -17.17 -2.07 -47.94
CA LYS A 578 -15.84 -2.30 -48.51
C LYS A 578 -15.62 -1.34 -49.68
N ASN A 579 -15.04 -0.16 -49.42
CA ASN A 579 -14.26 0.64 -50.39
C ASN A 579 -13.61 1.88 -49.73
N SER A 580 -12.53 1.68 -48.97
CA SER A 580 -11.68 2.78 -48.46
C SER A 580 -10.20 2.41 -48.28
N TRP A 581 -9.75 1.29 -48.87
CA TRP A 581 -8.41 0.71 -48.61
C TRP A 581 -7.34 1.05 -49.68
N VAL A 582 -7.55 2.10 -50.48
CA VAL A 582 -6.59 2.54 -51.52
C VAL A 582 -6.01 3.95 -51.22
N THR A 583 -6.62 4.73 -50.32
CA THR A 583 -6.21 6.11 -50.03
C THR A 583 -5.47 6.29 -48.69
N LEU A 584 -5.23 5.22 -47.92
CA LEU A 584 -4.46 5.29 -46.67
C LEU A 584 -2.98 4.90 -46.82
N ALA A 585 -2.63 4.12 -47.85
CA ALA A 585 -1.28 3.56 -48.03
C ALA A 585 -0.24 4.53 -48.63
N LYS A 586 -0.66 5.73 -49.07
CA LYS A 586 0.24 6.75 -49.65
C LYS A 586 0.68 7.85 -48.67
N SER A 587 0.00 8.02 -47.54
CA SER A 587 0.30 9.10 -46.57
C SER A 587 1.27 8.71 -45.45
N LEU A 588 1.67 7.43 -45.37
CA LEU A 588 2.48 6.87 -44.28
C LEU A 588 3.92 6.50 -44.68
N ARG A 589 4.40 7.01 -45.83
CA ARG A 589 5.77 6.76 -46.35
C ARG A 589 6.67 8.00 -46.45
N LEU A 590 6.30 9.11 -45.81
CA LEU A 590 7.00 10.41 -45.96
C LEU A 590 7.34 11.14 -44.63
N CYS A 591 7.34 10.44 -43.49
CA CYS A 591 7.75 11.01 -42.18
C CYS A 591 8.70 10.09 -41.38
N LEU A 592 9.59 9.38 -42.07
CA LEU A 592 10.70 8.63 -41.45
C LEU A 592 12.01 8.92 -42.20
N SER A 593 12.62 10.07 -41.91
CA SER A 593 14.03 10.32 -42.20
C SER A 593 14.62 11.43 -41.30
N SER A 594 15.68 11.05 -40.59
CA SER A 594 16.64 11.85 -39.81
C SER A 594 16.39 12.03 -38.30
N PRO A 595 17.45 11.91 -37.44
CA PRO A 595 17.29 11.73 -36.00
C PRO A 595 17.66 12.97 -35.17
N SER A 596 16.94 13.23 -34.08
CA SER A 596 17.34 14.19 -33.04
C SER A 596 16.69 13.86 -31.70
N LEU A 597 17.47 14.02 -30.63
CA LEU A 597 17.17 13.83 -29.21
C LEU A 597 15.69 13.87 -28.78
N LEU A 598 15.23 12.80 -28.13
CA LEU A 598 14.10 12.87 -27.19
C LEU A 598 14.26 11.86 -26.03
N TYR A 599 15.16 12.18 -25.10
CA TYR A 599 15.02 11.75 -23.72
C TYR A 599 14.05 12.72 -23.04
N MET A 600 12.96 12.21 -22.43
CA MET A 600 12.21 12.97 -21.44
C MET A 600 11.90 12.12 -20.21
N LEU A 601 12.04 12.79 -19.07
CA LEU A 601 11.87 12.33 -17.70
C LEU A 601 10.38 12.10 -17.36
N PRO A 602 10.07 11.38 -16.26
CA PRO A 602 8.69 11.18 -15.83
C PRO A 602 7.98 12.51 -15.52
N MET A 603 6.70 12.62 -15.91
CA MET A 603 5.87 13.78 -15.62
C MET A 603 5.57 13.91 -14.12
N GLY A 604 6.43 14.65 -13.43
CA GLY A 604 6.25 15.16 -12.06
C GLY A 604 6.23 16.69 -11.97
N GLU A 605 6.27 17.40 -13.10
CA GLU A 605 6.29 18.88 -13.17
C GLU A 605 5.32 19.37 -14.25
N ALA A 606 4.05 19.53 -13.89
CA ALA A 606 3.02 20.05 -14.80
C ALA A 606 1.90 20.82 -14.07
N GLN A 607 2.26 21.64 -13.07
CA GLN A 607 1.31 22.57 -12.46
C GLN A 607 1.85 23.95 -12.03
N ASP A 608 3.18 24.15 -11.94
CA ASP A 608 3.76 25.46 -11.57
C ASP A 608 4.25 26.33 -12.75
N TRP A 609 4.24 25.81 -13.98
CA TRP A 609 4.73 26.54 -15.18
C TRP A 609 3.72 27.57 -15.76
N ALA A 610 2.77 28.04 -14.95
CA ALA A 610 1.75 29.01 -15.33
C ALA A 610 1.63 30.22 -14.38
N GLN A 611 2.53 30.38 -13.39
CA GLN A 611 2.51 31.51 -12.45
C GLN A 611 3.84 32.28 -12.31
N GLN A 612 4.81 32.07 -13.22
CA GLN A 612 6.01 32.90 -13.32
C GLN A 612 6.24 33.34 -14.76
N HIS A 613 5.56 34.42 -15.19
CA HIS A 613 6.07 35.41 -16.16
C HIS A 613 5.07 36.57 -16.34
N GLN A 614 5.01 37.47 -15.36
CA GLN A 614 4.65 38.87 -15.59
C GLN A 614 5.36 39.77 -14.58
N VAL A 615 5.82 40.93 -15.05
CA VAL A 615 6.52 41.99 -14.31
C VAL A 615 7.94 41.64 -13.82
N LEU A 616 8.95 42.05 -14.60
CA LEU A 616 9.86 43.14 -14.20
C LEU A 616 10.70 43.59 -15.40
N SER A 617 10.60 44.87 -15.76
CA SER A 617 11.36 45.50 -16.85
C SER A 617 12.69 46.07 -16.35
N PRO A 618 13.82 45.90 -17.08
CA PRO A 618 15.09 46.48 -16.70
C PRO A 618 15.16 47.97 -17.07
N ARG A 619 15.73 48.79 -16.17
CA ARG A 619 16.15 50.17 -16.48
C ARG A 619 17.57 50.17 -17.04
N CYS A 620 17.81 50.97 -18.09
CA CYS A 620 19.16 51.38 -18.45
C CYS A 620 19.75 52.33 -17.39
N PRO A 621 21.09 52.36 -17.28
CA PRO A 621 21.81 53.62 -17.15
C PRO A 621 22.83 53.82 -18.30
N MET A 622 23.14 55.09 -18.61
CA MET A 622 24.13 55.48 -19.62
C MET A 622 25.51 55.71 -19.00
N GLY A 623 26.56 55.40 -19.77
CA GLY A 623 27.64 56.37 -20.05
C GLY A 623 28.86 56.47 -19.12
N ALA A 624 30.04 56.48 -19.75
CA ALA A 624 31.39 56.76 -19.23
C ALA A 624 31.99 55.75 -18.22
N GLY A 625 33.29 55.43 -18.25
CA GLY A 625 34.35 55.77 -19.21
C GLY A 625 35.75 55.45 -18.65
N THR A 626 36.75 55.23 -19.52
CA THR A 626 38.19 54.95 -19.20
C THR A 626 38.49 53.62 -18.46
N ALA A 627 39.71 53.03 -18.47
CA ALA A 627 40.79 52.88 -19.46
C ALA A 627 41.85 51.88 -18.89
N ALA A 628 42.74 51.35 -19.73
CA ALA A 628 43.94 50.55 -19.39
C ALA A 628 43.72 49.11 -18.83
N SER A 629 44.56 48.09 -19.05
CA SER A 629 45.53 47.69 -20.10
C SER A 629 46.28 46.45 -19.61
N CYS A 630 46.65 45.54 -20.53
CA CYS A 630 47.55 44.37 -20.36
C CYS A 630 46.95 43.18 -19.55
N GLN A 631 47.34 41.91 -19.77
CA GLN A 631 48.21 41.31 -20.81
C GLN A 631 47.86 39.81 -21.09
N SER A 632 48.67 39.15 -21.91
CA SER A 632 48.64 37.73 -22.34
C SER A 632 50.12 37.22 -22.45
N PRO A 633 50.54 36.02 -22.97
CA PRO A 633 49.89 35.12 -23.96
C PRO A 633 50.10 33.58 -23.81
N GLY A 634 49.58 32.80 -24.78
CA GLY A 634 49.97 31.38 -24.97
C GLY A 634 49.16 30.55 -25.98
N CYS A 635 49.34 30.79 -27.30
CA CYS A 635 49.35 29.88 -28.48
C CYS A 635 48.50 28.55 -28.54
N SER A 636 47.99 28.06 -29.68
CA SER A 636 48.00 28.51 -31.11
C SER A 636 47.14 27.57 -32.00
N GLU A 637 46.45 28.11 -33.02
CA GLU A 637 45.93 27.39 -34.21
C GLU A 637 46.70 27.81 -35.48
N PRO A 638 46.60 27.07 -36.61
CA PRO A 638 45.67 27.45 -37.71
C PRO A 638 45.04 26.20 -38.41
N HIS A 639 44.26 26.21 -39.52
CA HIS A 639 43.95 27.16 -40.61
C HIS A 639 42.51 26.93 -41.18
N LEU A 640 42.01 27.87 -41.99
CA LEU A 640 40.88 27.72 -42.94
C LEU A 640 41.34 28.10 -44.37
N PRO A 641 40.64 27.64 -45.43
CA PRO A 641 39.84 28.55 -46.29
C PRO A 641 38.60 27.85 -46.93
N ALA A 642 37.65 28.46 -47.66
CA ALA A 642 37.10 29.83 -47.81
C ALA A 642 35.81 29.71 -48.69
N GLY A 643 34.86 30.66 -48.63
CA GLY A 643 33.68 30.67 -49.52
C GLY A 643 32.69 31.82 -49.23
N ILE A 644 32.13 32.45 -50.27
CA ILE A 644 31.52 33.80 -50.22
C ILE A 644 29.98 33.80 -50.42
N GLN A 645 29.33 34.84 -49.88
CA GLN A 645 27.91 35.26 -49.95
C GLN A 645 27.40 35.60 -51.40
N PRO A 646 26.19 36.20 -51.67
CA PRO A 646 25.09 36.69 -50.80
C PRO A 646 23.63 36.38 -51.26
N TRP A 647 22.62 36.81 -50.47
CA TRP A 647 21.57 37.77 -50.87
C TRP A 647 20.58 38.08 -49.71
N ASP A 648 20.28 39.36 -49.50
CA ASP A 648 19.14 39.94 -48.76
C ASP A 648 18.49 40.93 -49.75
N PRO A 649 17.15 41.15 -49.76
CA PRO A 649 16.67 42.39 -49.15
C PRO A 649 15.21 42.40 -48.59
N HIS A 650 15.07 42.89 -47.35
CA HIS A 650 14.28 44.10 -46.98
C HIS A 650 12.76 44.16 -46.63
N TRP A 651 12.49 45.07 -45.66
CA TRP A 651 11.30 45.94 -45.35
C TRP A 651 9.87 45.32 -45.22
N SER A 652 8.90 45.78 -44.41
CA SER A 652 8.82 46.64 -43.19
C SER A 652 7.35 46.97 -42.79
N LYS A 653 7.18 47.67 -41.65
CA LYS A 653 6.13 48.69 -41.28
C LYS A 653 4.92 48.33 -40.38
N LEU A 654 4.88 49.09 -39.26
CA LEU A 654 3.76 49.84 -38.64
C LEU A 654 2.48 49.08 -38.21
N SER A 655 1.99 49.02 -36.96
CA SER A 655 1.92 49.93 -35.78
C SER A 655 0.77 50.96 -35.76
N SER A 656 -0.16 50.85 -34.81
CA SER A 656 -1.05 51.90 -34.19
C SER A 656 -2.26 51.23 -33.49
N VAL A 657 -2.97 51.77 -32.47
CA VAL A 657 -2.76 52.90 -31.53
C VAL A 657 -3.65 52.70 -30.27
N LEU A 658 -3.12 53.16 -29.12
CA LEU A 658 -3.70 53.58 -27.80
C LEU A 658 -5.23 53.58 -27.52
N GLY A 659 -5.61 53.33 -26.24
CA GLY A 659 -6.80 53.92 -25.59
C GLY A 659 -7.23 53.31 -24.22
N PRO A 660 -7.44 54.04 -23.10
CA PRO A 660 -7.44 53.45 -21.73
C PRO A 660 -8.64 53.75 -20.77
N GLN A 661 -8.57 53.19 -19.55
CA GLN A 661 -9.39 53.45 -18.31
C GLN A 661 -10.82 52.83 -18.31
N GLN A 662 -11.53 52.59 -17.19
CA GLN A 662 -11.46 53.12 -15.80
C GLN A 662 -12.09 52.15 -14.74
N GLN A 663 -11.94 52.41 -13.43
CA GLN A 663 -12.66 51.72 -12.32
C GLN A 663 -14.08 52.28 -12.08
N VAL A 664 -14.95 51.52 -11.38
CA VAL A 664 -15.74 51.91 -10.16
C VAL A 664 -17.00 51.04 -9.95
N SER A 665 -17.39 50.89 -8.68
CA SER A 665 -18.49 50.09 -8.09
C SER A 665 -19.93 50.61 -8.26
N LYS A 666 -20.94 49.72 -8.23
CA LYS A 666 -22.16 49.69 -7.35
C LYS A 666 -23.40 49.01 -7.97
N CYS A 667 -24.09 48.19 -7.18
CA CYS A 667 -25.53 47.82 -7.32
C CYS A 667 -26.43 49.00 -6.84
N PRO A 668 -27.79 49.03 -7.01
CA PRO A 668 -28.74 47.90 -7.22
C PRO A 668 -29.96 48.17 -8.17
N GLY A 669 -30.89 47.20 -8.32
CA GLY A 669 -32.30 47.52 -8.69
C GLY A 669 -33.14 46.52 -9.53
N TRP A 670 -33.94 45.67 -8.85
CA TRP A 670 -35.35 45.30 -9.11
C TRP A 670 -35.93 44.94 -10.51
N TRP A 671 -36.54 43.75 -10.62
CA TRP A 671 -37.94 43.42 -11.06
C TRP A 671 -38.03 41.87 -11.18
N GLU A 672 -38.73 41.16 -10.29
CA GLU A 672 -40.18 40.82 -10.28
C GLU A 672 -40.67 39.88 -11.42
N GLY A 673 -41.51 38.90 -11.05
CA GLY A 673 -42.21 37.99 -11.96
C GLY A 673 -43.46 37.36 -11.30
N PRO A 674 -44.27 36.57 -12.02
CA PRO A 674 -45.34 35.72 -11.43
C PRO A 674 -45.11 34.20 -11.74
N LYS A 675 -45.27 33.24 -10.81
CA LYS A 675 -46.44 32.71 -10.06
C LYS A 675 -47.28 31.64 -10.80
N GLU A 676 -47.72 30.65 -10.03
CA GLU A 676 -48.39 29.40 -10.43
C GLU A 676 -49.92 29.48 -10.52
N GLU A 677 -50.49 28.43 -11.13
CA GLU A 677 -51.69 27.65 -10.70
C GLU A 677 -52.92 27.57 -11.66
N GLU A 678 -53.58 26.40 -11.58
CA GLU A 678 -54.85 25.93 -12.19
C GLU A 678 -55.05 25.87 -13.73
N LEU A 679 -55.26 24.64 -14.24
CA LEU A 679 -56.51 24.27 -14.94
C LEU A 679 -56.67 22.73 -15.09
N ARG A 680 -57.88 22.23 -14.80
CA ARG A 680 -58.31 20.83 -15.00
C ARG A 680 -59.27 20.70 -16.20
N SER A 681 -59.35 19.47 -16.72
CA SER A 681 -60.51 18.85 -17.40
C SER A 681 -60.75 19.05 -18.91
N THR A 682 -60.55 17.96 -19.66
CA THR A 682 -61.48 17.31 -20.63
C THR A 682 -60.78 16.00 -21.08
N CYS A 683 -61.26 14.77 -20.79
CA CYS A 683 -62.46 14.06 -21.28
C CYS A 683 -62.45 13.87 -22.83
N SER A 684 -62.68 12.69 -23.42
CA SER A 684 -62.96 11.32 -22.92
C SER A 684 -62.79 10.26 -24.05
N HIS A 685 -62.92 8.97 -23.69
CA HIS A 685 -63.13 7.77 -24.54
C HIS A 685 -61.98 7.19 -25.38
N VAL A 686 -61.46 6.03 -24.93
CA VAL A 686 -61.81 4.70 -25.49
C VAL A 686 -61.87 3.67 -24.33
N LEU A 687 -63.03 3.02 -24.14
CA LEU A 687 -63.22 1.71 -23.47
C LEU A 687 -63.08 0.64 -24.59
N GLU A 688 -62.77 -0.65 -24.41
CA GLU A 688 -62.89 -1.65 -23.34
C GLU A 688 -61.92 -2.80 -23.76
N CYS A 689 -61.36 -3.67 -22.91
CA CYS A 689 -62.00 -4.86 -22.33
C CYS A 689 -60.91 -5.71 -21.61
N LEU A 690 -61.31 -6.80 -20.93
CA LEU A 690 -60.47 -7.78 -20.19
C LEU A 690 -59.88 -7.33 -18.84
N GLY A 691 -60.68 -7.49 -17.78
CA GLY A 691 -60.16 -7.62 -16.42
C GLY A 691 -60.09 -9.09 -15.96
N CYS A 692 -59.22 -9.40 -15.00
CA CYS A 692 -59.47 -10.46 -14.02
C CYS A 692 -58.70 -10.20 -12.71
N HIS A 693 -59.21 -10.71 -11.58
CA HIS A 693 -58.96 -10.14 -10.26
C HIS A 693 -57.61 -10.47 -9.59
N VAL A 694 -57.12 -9.48 -8.84
CA VAL A 694 -56.14 -9.62 -7.76
C VAL A 694 -56.81 -10.27 -6.53
N ARG A 695 -56.16 -11.26 -5.91
CA ARG A 695 -56.45 -11.68 -4.53
C ARG A 695 -55.20 -11.54 -3.65
N ARG A 696 -55.17 -10.51 -2.79
CA ARG A 696 -54.31 -10.49 -1.60
C ARG A 696 -54.89 -11.43 -0.55
N ARG A 697 -54.05 -12.16 0.18
CA ARG A 697 -54.43 -12.81 1.45
C ARG A 697 -53.74 -12.09 2.60
N CYS A 698 -54.52 -11.38 3.41
CA CYS A 698 -54.23 -11.17 4.82
C CYS A 698 -55.21 -12.06 5.61
N ARG A 699 -54.79 -12.56 6.77
CA ARG A 699 -55.67 -13.25 7.73
C ARG A 699 -55.48 -12.59 9.09
N GLU A 700 -56.58 -12.11 9.66
CA GLU A 700 -56.69 -11.69 11.05
C GLU A 700 -57.33 -12.81 11.93
N PRO A 701 -57.29 -12.68 13.26
CA PRO A 701 -57.43 -13.82 14.18
C PRO A 701 -58.75 -13.87 14.97
N GLY A 702 -58.94 -14.97 15.73
CA GLY A 702 -59.91 -15.11 16.82
C GLY A 702 -60.21 -16.58 17.18
N PRO A 703 -60.92 -16.87 18.28
CA PRO A 703 -60.70 -16.30 19.63
C PRO A 703 -60.85 -17.35 20.79
N GLN A 704 -60.64 -16.90 22.05
CA GLN A 704 -60.99 -17.56 23.34
C GLN A 704 -60.20 -18.84 23.74
N GLY A 705 -59.83 -19.08 25.01
CA GLY A 705 -59.95 -18.27 26.24
C GLY A 705 -59.20 -18.88 27.46
N SER A 706 -59.20 -18.14 28.58
CA SER A 706 -59.06 -18.54 30.03
C SER A 706 -58.57 -19.94 30.45
N ALA A 707 -57.85 -20.17 31.55
CA ALA A 707 -57.20 -19.36 32.60
C ALA A 707 -56.43 -20.32 33.55
N GLY A 708 -55.57 -19.84 34.46
CA GLY A 708 -55.09 -20.66 35.59
C GLY A 708 -53.74 -20.26 36.19
N VAL A 709 -53.75 -19.81 37.44
CA VAL A 709 -52.55 -19.50 38.26
C VAL A 709 -52.31 -20.64 39.28
N ARG A 710 -51.04 -21.03 39.45
CA ARG A 710 -50.35 -21.70 40.60
C ARG A 710 -49.11 -22.42 40.05
N GLY A 711 -48.00 -22.59 40.77
CA GLY A 711 -47.62 -22.18 42.13
C GLY A 711 -46.16 -22.59 42.41
N GLU A 712 -45.62 -22.18 43.55
CA GLU A 712 -44.25 -22.47 44.02
C GLU A 712 -43.96 -23.98 44.14
N GLU A 713 -42.70 -24.41 43.99
CA GLU A 713 -41.93 -24.96 45.12
C GLU A 713 -40.42 -25.17 44.83
N VAL A 714 -39.70 -25.50 45.91
CA VAL A 714 -38.23 -25.38 46.10
C VAL A 714 -37.57 -26.77 46.26
N CYS A 715 -36.22 -26.80 46.32
CA CYS A 715 -35.32 -27.93 46.59
C CYS A 715 -34.89 -28.76 45.36
N GLY A 716 -33.66 -29.29 45.30
CA GLY A 716 -32.52 -29.12 46.22
C GLY A 716 -31.45 -30.21 46.06
N ARG A 717 -30.17 -29.81 46.12
CA ARG A 717 -28.94 -30.60 46.41
C ARG A 717 -28.81 -32.06 45.91
N GLY A 718 -27.68 -32.36 45.24
CA GLY A 718 -27.08 -33.70 45.33
C GLY A 718 -26.11 -34.09 44.22
N ARG A 719 -24.79 -34.08 44.50
CA ARG A 719 -23.88 -35.04 43.86
C ARG A 719 -24.03 -36.39 44.58
N PRO A 720 -23.71 -37.52 43.93
CA PRO A 720 -22.35 -38.02 44.08
C PRO A 720 -21.75 -38.52 42.75
N GLY A 721 -20.44 -38.79 42.76
CA GLY A 721 -19.78 -39.54 41.70
C GLY A 721 -19.02 -40.72 42.29
N SER A 722 -18.93 -41.82 41.53
CA SER A 722 -17.92 -42.88 41.66
C SER A 722 -18.04 -43.80 40.45
N GLY A 723 -16.91 -44.15 39.83
CA GLY A 723 -16.90 -44.80 38.51
C GLY A 723 -17.16 -46.32 38.51
N VAL A 724 -17.29 -46.87 37.31
CA VAL A 724 -17.33 -48.32 37.04
C VAL A 724 -16.42 -48.63 35.84
N LYS A 725 -15.56 -49.64 35.98
CA LYS A 725 -14.75 -50.19 34.89
C LYS A 725 -15.62 -51.02 33.94
N TRP A 726 -15.35 -51.00 32.64
CA TRP A 726 -15.75 -52.07 31.73
C TRP A 726 -14.58 -52.53 30.86
N GLY A 727 -14.50 -53.85 30.68
CA GLY A 727 -13.38 -54.54 30.02
C GLY A 727 -13.67 -54.92 28.57
N ALA A 728 -12.63 -55.51 27.97
CA ALA A 728 -12.49 -55.89 26.57
C ALA A 728 -13.62 -56.74 25.94
N GLY A 729 -13.73 -56.61 24.62
CA GLY A 729 -13.85 -57.78 23.74
C GLY A 729 -15.04 -57.82 22.76
N ARG A 730 -14.75 -57.59 21.47
CA ARG A 730 -15.03 -58.54 20.37
C ARG A 730 -14.51 -58.01 19.03
N GLU A 731 -13.65 -58.79 18.39
CA GLU A 731 -13.36 -58.67 16.96
C GLU A 731 -14.49 -59.30 16.13
N ALA A 732 -14.65 -58.84 14.88
CA ALA A 732 -15.38 -59.58 13.86
C ALA A 732 -14.65 -59.44 12.51
N ARG A 733 -14.08 -60.54 12.01
CA ARG A 733 -13.57 -60.64 10.63
C ARG A 733 -14.73 -60.96 9.67
N VAL A 734 -14.73 -60.34 8.50
CA VAL A 734 -15.33 -60.93 7.29
C VAL A 734 -14.36 -60.73 6.12
N ARG A 735 -14.15 -61.79 5.33
CA ARG A 735 -13.40 -61.78 4.07
C ARG A 735 -14.35 -61.50 2.91
N SER A 736 -13.87 -60.91 1.83
CA SER A 736 -14.41 -61.13 0.48
C SER A 736 -13.30 -61.02 -0.56
N GLU A 737 -13.35 -61.93 -1.53
CA GLU A 737 -12.27 -62.37 -2.40
C GLU A 737 -11.76 -61.37 -3.44
N ALA A 738 -10.58 -61.69 -4.00
CA ALA A 738 -10.01 -61.02 -5.15
C ALA A 738 -10.66 -61.50 -6.45
N GLY A 739 -11.00 -60.57 -7.34
CA GLY A 739 -11.28 -60.82 -8.74
C GLY A 739 -10.23 -60.12 -9.60
N VAL A 740 -9.30 -60.88 -10.17
CA VAL A 740 -8.36 -60.37 -11.18
C VAL A 740 -9.03 -60.43 -12.54
N GLN A 741 -9.07 -59.31 -13.26
CA GLN A 741 -9.30 -59.30 -14.70
C GLN A 741 -8.21 -58.46 -15.36
N ASP A 742 -7.37 -59.13 -16.16
CA ASP A 742 -6.44 -58.47 -17.07
C ASP A 742 -7.23 -57.71 -18.15
N GLY A 743 -6.97 -56.40 -18.22
CA GLY A 743 -7.53 -55.50 -19.22
C GLY A 743 -6.42 -54.68 -19.86
N SER A 744 -5.76 -55.25 -20.87
CA SER A 744 -4.69 -54.61 -21.65
C SER A 744 -5.24 -53.48 -22.55
N GLY A 745 -5.52 -52.33 -21.94
CA GLY A 745 -5.93 -51.11 -22.62
C GLY A 745 -4.80 -50.08 -22.68
N LEU A 746 -4.13 -49.96 -23.82
CA LEU A 746 -3.16 -48.88 -24.10
C LEU A 746 -3.85 -47.52 -24.03
N ILE A 747 -3.53 -46.71 -23.01
CA ILE A 747 -3.95 -45.32 -22.93
C ILE A 747 -3.14 -44.51 -23.95
N PRO A 748 -3.76 -43.75 -24.87
CA PRO A 748 -3.00 -42.93 -25.83
C PRO A 748 -2.24 -41.82 -25.11
N VAL A 749 -0.93 -41.74 -25.34
CA VAL A 749 -0.12 -40.60 -24.90
C VAL A 749 -0.53 -39.38 -25.71
N CYS A 750 -1.20 -38.41 -25.08
CA CYS A 750 -1.52 -37.13 -25.72
C CYS A 750 -0.24 -36.43 -26.16
N SER A 751 -0.26 -35.85 -27.37
CA SER A 751 0.89 -35.12 -27.89
C SER A 751 1.17 -33.86 -27.07
N GLN A 752 2.43 -33.46 -26.94
CA GLN A 752 2.80 -32.18 -26.29
C GLN A 752 2.06 -30.97 -26.90
N SER A 753 1.67 -31.06 -28.19
CA SER A 753 0.93 -30.00 -28.89
C SER A 753 -0.49 -29.77 -28.32
N GLU A 754 -1.15 -30.83 -27.86
CA GLU A 754 -2.53 -30.76 -27.34
C GLU A 754 -2.55 -30.27 -25.89
N ILE A 755 -1.57 -30.71 -25.09
CA ILE A 755 -1.33 -30.17 -23.74
C ILE A 755 -1.03 -28.66 -23.82
N SER A 756 -0.23 -28.23 -24.81
CA SER A 756 0.09 -26.82 -25.05
C SER A 756 -1.11 -25.99 -25.55
N ARG A 757 -2.12 -26.60 -26.18
CA ARG A 757 -3.40 -25.94 -26.52
C ARG A 757 -4.35 -25.88 -25.33
N ALA A 758 -4.46 -26.95 -24.55
CA ALA A 758 -5.30 -26.99 -23.34
C ALA A 758 -4.82 -25.98 -22.28
N LEU A 759 -3.50 -25.86 -22.10
CA LEU A 759 -2.89 -24.84 -21.24
C LEU A 759 -3.22 -23.41 -21.72
N ARG A 760 -3.08 -23.12 -23.02
CA ARG A 760 -3.43 -21.81 -23.59
C ARG A 760 -4.90 -21.43 -23.40
N HIS A 761 -5.82 -22.37 -23.64
CA HIS A 761 -7.25 -22.10 -23.42
C HIS A 761 -7.61 -21.88 -21.95
N ASN A 762 -7.00 -22.63 -21.03
CA ASN A 762 -7.25 -22.46 -19.60
C ASN A 762 -6.57 -21.20 -19.03
N LEU A 763 -5.41 -20.77 -19.55
CA LEU A 763 -4.78 -19.50 -19.15
C LEU A 763 -5.67 -18.30 -19.53
N LEU A 764 -6.17 -18.26 -20.77
CA LEU A 764 -7.05 -17.18 -21.24
C LEU A 764 -8.37 -17.11 -20.46
N ALA A 765 -8.90 -18.26 -20.00
CA ALA A 765 -10.10 -18.32 -19.17
C ALA A 765 -9.86 -17.96 -17.68
N LEU A 766 -8.61 -17.91 -17.22
CA LEU A 766 -8.21 -17.47 -15.88
C LEU A 766 -7.73 -16.00 -15.84
N LEU A 767 -7.41 -15.42 -17.00
CA LEU A 767 -6.91 -14.04 -17.16
C LEU A 767 -7.97 -13.07 -17.74
N SER A 768 -9.22 -13.53 -17.93
CA SER A 768 -10.38 -12.71 -18.31
C SER A 768 -11.39 -12.55 -17.16
#